data_AF-A0A0A2KD55-F1
#
_entry.id   AF-A0A0A2KD55-F1
#
_cell.length_a   1.000
_cell.length_b   1.000
_cell.length_c   1.000
_cell.angle_alpha   90.00
_cell.angle_beta   90.00
_cell.angle_gamma   90.00
#
_symmetry.space_group_name_H-M   'P 1'
#
loop_
_entity.id
_entity.type
_entity.pdbx_description
1 polymer ?
#
loop_
_entity_poly.entity_id
_entity_poly.type
_entity_poly.pdbx_seq_one_letter_code
_entity_poly.pdbx_strand_id
1 'polypeptide(L)'
;MYLGYLPYEMEYAKIPRDSNGNAELLSPYLSSPNSSPTFAALGENLGRQTLEAPEVRLLTPATLFPCHLTTPACTGFIFLTCQTFTVSTPWISRHCTLCILPLWAAAGIPPPAMARKEEMLPPGWEDRDRQMGQLFMMGFDGTSVNPQIRTLIENYHLGAVLLSAKNLKSAEDATRLVLELQTIARDAGHPVPLLIALDQENGGVNSLYDEIYIRQFPSTMGIAATGSKSLAHEVAVATAQELKAVGVNWILGPVLDVLTNVRNQPLGVRTAGDDPQEASQYGVQFMRGYQEAGLVTCGKHFPSYGNLEFLGSQTDVPIITESLEQLSLSALVPFRNAISQGLDAMMVGGVSLSSAGMNVMHACLSDQVVDELLRKDLQFQGVVVSECLEMEALTHNIGVGGGTVMAKNAGCDVILLCRSFPVQQEAINGLKLGVENGIIGRQRIEQSLRRVLDLKARCTSWEQALNPPGLSSLTRMQPSHTNLSTRAYNSSITVMRDKNNLLPLSNVIEADEELLLLTPLVKPLPTSAVSLSVTESVHGSLDPLSSGRTSSILSGEDVFKELGRSLSRQRNGRVLHTSYTSNGVRPIHEDLIQRASAVVVVTADANRNLYQQGFSKHVSMVCQSQYTSSGERRERPLVVVAVSSPYDFAMDSSIGTYICTYDFTETALQALVKVLYGDLTPSAALPGSIGRTQKIHQSRQHWLVENWNEDRDSFALDALLDTIRADCALGQPSELLGATASSFLLRKEDVDEAHFVVRNSSTQALYGFCATYFFRSTGTGVLACLIVDPSRRKLSIGHSLHSRAIRTLLQRSGMKRFQLGSRLPGIYLGIPTVNPVERKRLRQWFANMGWNTALSRPVCSVILRNLSTWVPPEGLTKTLQSAEVTYDLVYGWDFAPVILDHIKTYARQGVADIYRMALGGAPNCGIIRAKRPSDGAMLGSIVIYNERSALAEHMPMLRATQASVGGISSPVISPCGEDYSTVMQGLILLAIKQIRKLSANAVVMDCVDGDGNFDNLSTVGFTMLHSFEEVNCDAATWTMMHA
;
A
#
# COMPACT_ATOMS: atom_id res chain seq x y z
N MET A 1 18.88 -26.58 -2.76
CA MET A 1 20.28 -26.25 -2.39
C MET A 1 20.37 -24.83 -1.85
N TYR A 2 20.67 -24.67 -0.56
CA TYR A 2 20.99 -23.39 0.06
C TYR A 2 22.32 -23.54 0.82
N LEU A 3 23.34 -22.78 0.43
CA LEU A 3 24.42 -22.40 1.35
C LEU A 3 23.98 -21.08 2.01
N GLY A 4 24.15 -20.85 3.31
CA GLY A 4 25.03 -21.56 4.25
C GLY A 4 26.17 -20.63 4.66
N TYR A 5 25.84 -19.59 5.43
CA TYR A 5 26.81 -18.63 5.99
C TYR A 5 26.28 -18.04 7.32
N LEU A 6 26.18 -18.89 8.34
CA LEU A 6 26.44 -18.49 9.73
C LEU A 6 27.86 -18.93 10.08
N PRO A 7 28.63 -18.16 10.88
CA PRO A 7 29.98 -18.53 11.27
C PRO A 7 29.98 -19.65 12.32
N TYR A 8 31.03 -20.47 12.31
CA TYR A 8 31.32 -21.39 13.41
C TYR A 8 31.62 -20.62 14.70
N GLU A 9 30.94 -20.95 15.79
CA GLU A 9 31.49 -20.77 17.14
C GLU A 9 32.24 -22.05 17.52
N MET A 10 33.53 -21.92 17.84
CA MET A 10 34.25 -22.94 18.63
C MET A 10 34.28 -22.47 20.08
N GLU A 11 33.63 -23.21 20.98
CA GLU A 11 33.73 -22.97 22.42
C GLU A 11 35.14 -23.30 22.93
N TYR A 12 36.03 -22.31 22.91
CA TYR A 12 37.24 -22.34 23.71
C TYR A 12 36.89 -22.03 25.17
N ALA A 13 36.69 -23.08 25.96
CA ALA A 13 36.48 -22.99 27.40
C ALA A 13 37.60 -22.17 28.07
N LYS A 14 37.24 -21.08 28.75
CA LYS A 14 38.20 -20.20 29.42
C LYS A 14 38.77 -20.84 30.68
N ILE A 15 39.98 -21.38 30.57
CA ILE A 15 40.86 -21.56 31.73
C ILE A 15 41.15 -20.17 32.33
N PRO A 16 40.93 -19.93 33.63
CA PRO A 16 41.28 -18.65 34.24
C PRO A 16 42.81 -18.52 34.28
N ARG A 17 43.31 -17.39 33.76
CA ARG A 17 44.70 -16.94 33.99
C ARG A 17 44.70 -15.77 34.95
N ASP A 18 45.73 -15.69 35.77
CA ASP A 18 45.96 -14.64 36.74
C ASP A 18 46.60 -13.39 36.11
N SER A 19 46.74 -12.33 36.90
CA SER A 19 46.95 -10.96 36.43
C SER A 19 48.34 -10.65 35.84
N ASN A 20 49.20 -11.65 35.65
CA ASN A 20 50.53 -11.52 35.03
C ASN A 20 50.75 -12.37 33.75
N GLY A 21 49.73 -13.10 33.26
CA GLY A 21 49.61 -13.40 31.83
C GLY A 21 50.53 -14.46 31.19
N ASN A 22 51.15 -15.36 31.95
CA ASN A 22 51.95 -16.48 31.39
C ASN A 22 51.11 -17.78 31.18
N ALA A 23 51.74 -18.80 30.61
CA ALA A 23 51.11 -20.10 30.32
C ALA A 23 52.12 -21.26 30.47
N GLU A 24 51.70 -22.36 31.09
CA GLU A 24 52.46 -23.61 31.14
C GLU A 24 51.72 -24.75 30.42
N LEU A 25 52.47 -25.78 30.02
CA LEU A 25 51.97 -26.98 29.36
C LEU A 25 51.73 -28.11 30.38
N LEU A 26 50.90 -29.10 30.02
CA LEU A 26 51.35 -30.50 29.86
C LEU A 26 50.25 -31.45 29.35
N SER A 27 50.70 -32.55 28.74
CA SER A 27 49.96 -33.80 28.39
C SER A 27 50.03 -34.78 29.61
N PRO A 28 49.40 -35.99 29.71
CA PRO A 28 49.03 -36.91 28.62
C PRO A 28 47.89 -37.97 28.82
N TYR A 29 47.78 -38.88 27.83
CA TYR A 29 47.35 -40.30 27.85
C TYR A 29 45.88 -40.79 27.99
N LEU A 30 45.37 -41.28 26.85
CA LEU A 30 44.66 -42.56 26.56
C LEU A 30 43.72 -43.30 27.55
N SER A 31 42.70 -43.90 26.92
CA SER A 31 42.06 -45.23 27.17
C SER A 31 40.64 -45.27 27.77
N SER A 32 40.03 -46.46 27.68
CA SER A 32 38.58 -46.76 27.65
C SER A 32 38.31 -48.18 28.19
N PRO A 33 37.07 -48.71 28.31
CA PRO A 33 35.74 -48.11 28.55
C PRO A 33 35.01 -48.81 29.76
N ASN A 34 33.67 -48.76 29.79
CA ASN A 34 32.74 -49.59 30.58
C ASN A 34 32.65 -49.39 32.11
N SER A 35 31.51 -48.86 32.59
CA SER A 35 30.53 -49.65 33.39
C SER A 35 29.36 -48.81 33.94
N SER A 36 28.16 -49.43 33.94
CA SER A 36 27.01 -49.13 34.82
C SER A 36 27.07 -50.03 36.08
N PRO A 37 26.29 -49.85 37.19
CA PRO A 37 24.97 -49.18 37.26
C PRO A 37 24.63 -48.44 38.59
N THR A 38 23.35 -48.01 38.71
CA THR A 38 22.46 -47.85 39.92
C THR A 38 23.04 -48.02 41.34
N PHE A 39 22.63 -47.28 42.40
CA PHE A 39 21.29 -47.32 43.06
C PHE A 39 21.27 -46.43 44.35
N ALA A 40 20.07 -46.02 44.82
CA ALA A 40 19.71 -45.74 46.25
C ALA A 40 20.40 -44.57 47.02
N ALA A 41 19.89 -44.03 48.14
CA ALA A 41 18.53 -43.87 48.71
C ALA A 41 18.59 -42.90 49.94
N LEU A 42 17.51 -42.83 50.75
CA LEU A 42 17.31 -42.04 52.00
C LEU A 42 16.92 -40.54 51.81
N GLY A 43 15.93 -39.98 52.50
CA GLY A 43 14.88 -40.62 53.34
C GLY A 43 14.10 -39.65 54.26
N GLU A 44 12.80 -39.91 54.47
CA GLU A 44 11.93 -39.40 55.56
C GLU A 44 11.63 -37.86 55.60
N ASN A 45 10.56 -37.29 56.20
CA ASN A 45 9.37 -37.72 56.99
C ASN A 45 8.32 -36.55 57.00
N LEU A 46 7.04 -36.61 57.41
CA LEU A 46 5.99 -37.64 57.65
C LEU A 46 4.61 -36.89 57.78
N GLY A 47 3.45 -37.46 57.41
CA GLY A 47 2.12 -36.90 57.75
C GLY A 47 0.91 -37.64 57.15
N ARG A 48 -0.11 -37.98 57.97
CA ARG A 48 -1.38 -38.68 57.62
C ARG A 48 -2.60 -37.87 58.13
N GLN A 49 -3.90 -38.12 57.87
CA GLN A 49 -4.76 -39.31 57.55
C GLN A 49 -5.81 -38.91 56.45
N THR A 50 -6.68 -39.70 55.76
CA THR A 50 -7.44 -40.98 55.92
C THR A 50 -8.60 -40.93 56.94
N LEU A 51 -9.81 -41.52 56.78
CA LEU A 51 -10.37 -42.61 55.92
C LEU A 51 -11.69 -42.10 55.21
N GLU A 52 -12.59 -42.84 54.53
CA GLU A 52 -12.97 -44.28 54.48
C GLU A 52 -13.77 -44.66 53.18
N ALA A 53 -14.21 -45.92 53.00
CA ALA A 53 -14.97 -46.46 51.84
C ALA A 53 -16.02 -47.53 52.29
N PRO A 54 -16.93 -48.11 51.45
CA PRO A 54 -16.58 -49.35 50.69
C PRO A 54 -17.44 -49.80 49.44
N GLU A 55 -16.93 -50.82 48.73
CA GLU A 55 -17.61 -51.98 48.06
C GLU A 55 -18.44 -51.90 46.73
N VAL A 56 -18.89 -53.08 46.25
CA VAL A 56 -18.92 -53.53 44.83
C VAL A 56 -20.04 -54.57 44.52
N ARG A 57 -20.66 -54.55 43.31
CA ARG A 57 -21.06 -55.75 42.51
C ARG A 57 -21.65 -55.47 41.10
N LEU A 58 -21.77 -56.52 40.27
CA LEU A 58 -22.25 -56.52 38.86
C LEU A 58 -23.74 -56.89 38.72
N LEU A 59 -24.38 -56.57 37.56
CA LEU A 59 -25.06 -57.53 36.65
C LEU A 59 -25.80 -56.89 35.44
N THR A 60 -25.99 -57.68 34.37
CA THR A 60 -26.90 -57.55 33.20
C THR A 60 -27.59 -58.95 33.01
N PRO A 61 -28.60 -59.26 32.12
CA PRO A 61 -28.89 -58.74 30.76
C PRO A 61 -30.36 -58.78 30.20
N ALA A 62 -30.53 -58.47 28.89
CA ALA A 62 -31.61 -58.87 27.92
C ALA A 62 -33.07 -58.36 28.17
N THR A 63 -34.07 -58.33 27.24
CA THR A 63 -34.41 -58.95 25.92
C THR A 63 -35.24 -57.97 25.02
N LEU A 64 -35.16 -57.93 23.66
CA LEU A 64 -36.00 -58.56 22.58
C LEU A 64 -37.54 -58.27 22.62
N PHE A 65 -38.36 -58.18 21.54
CA PHE A 65 -38.25 -58.49 20.08
C PHE A 65 -39.29 -57.68 19.18
N PRO A 66 -39.74 -58.00 17.91
CA PRO A 66 -40.11 -56.97 16.89
C PRO A 66 -41.45 -57.17 16.11
N CYS A 67 -41.72 -56.34 15.08
CA CYS A 67 -42.31 -56.64 13.73
C CYS A 67 -42.46 -55.32 12.92
N HIS A 68 -42.59 -55.15 11.59
CA HIS A 68 -42.62 -55.90 10.31
C HIS A 68 -43.84 -55.43 9.45
N LEU A 69 -43.66 -55.35 8.11
CA LEU A 69 -44.67 -55.38 7.00
C LEU A 69 -45.14 -54.07 6.28
N THR A 70 -44.84 -54.07 4.97
CA THR A 70 -45.70 -53.74 3.78
C THR A 70 -46.05 -52.32 3.30
N THR A 71 -45.88 -52.16 1.98
CA THR A 71 -46.51 -51.25 0.99
C THR A 71 -47.89 -51.83 0.54
N PRO A 72 -48.63 -51.40 -0.52
CA PRO A 72 -48.36 -50.42 -1.58
C PRO A 72 -49.53 -49.52 -2.09
N ALA A 73 -49.23 -48.71 -3.12
CA ALA A 73 -50.07 -48.28 -4.27
C ALA A 73 -51.43 -47.56 -4.07
N CYS A 74 -51.64 -46.47 -4.83
CA CYS A 74 -52.51 -46.50 -6.04
C CYS A 74 -52.53 -45.19 -6.86
N THR A 75 -52.96 -45.36 -8.13
CA THR A 75 -53.45 -44.43 -9.17
C THR A 75 -53.96 -43.03 -8.77
N GLY A 76 -53.92 -41.99 -9.62
CA GLY A 76 -53.46 -41.89 -11.03
C GLY A 76 -54.27 -40.85 -11.86
N PHE A 77 -53.96 -40.73 -13.16
CA PHE A 77 -54.69 -39.99 -14.23
C PHE A 77 -54.77 -38.42 -14.15
N ILE A 78 -55.15 -37.67 -15.20
CA ILE A 78 -54.70 -37.56 -16.63
C ILE A 78 -55.50 -36.43 -17.37
N PHE A 79 -54.99 -35.96 -18.53
CA PHE A 79 -55.51 -34.90 -19.45
C PHE A 79 -55.47 -33.44 -18.89
N LEU A 80 -54.82 -32.44 -19.51
CA LEU A 80 -54.98 -31.77 -20.83
C LEU A 80 -56.15 -30.75 -20.83
N THR A 81 -55.92 -29.44 -20.92
CA THR A 81 -55.87 -28.59 -22.15
C THR A 81 -55.86 -27.10 -21.72
N CYS A 82 -55.61 -26.05 -22.54
CA CYS A 82 -54.80 -25.84 -23.76
C CYS A 82 -54.82 -24.33 -24.10
N GLN A 83 -53.67 -23.69 -24.43
CA GLN A 83 -53.55 -22.37 -25.12
C GLN A 83 -54.16 -21.12 -24.40
N THR A 84 -53.80 -19.86 -24.69
CA THR A 84 -52.94 -19.19 -25.70
C THR A 84 -52.35 -17.88 -25.12
N PHE A 85 -51.16 -17.46 -25.58
CA PHE A 85 -50.66 -16.08 -25.89
C PHE A 85 -51.12 -14.85 -25.04
N THR A 86 -50.32 -13.84 -24.65
CA THR A 86 -48.87 -13.45 -24.66
C THR A 86 -48.74 -12.20 -23.70
N VAL A 87 -47.72 -11.32 -23.55
CA VAL A 87 -46.45 -10.95 -24.26
C VAL A 87 -45.46 -10.23 -23.29
N SER A 88 -44.22 -9.97 -23.73
CA SER A 88 -43.20 -9.00 -23.21
C SER A 88 -42.84 -8.90 -21.70
N THR A 89 -41.75 -9.57 -21.31
CA THR A 89 -40.43 -8.99 -20.90
C THR A 89 -40.31 -7.56 -20.29
N PRO A 90 -39.23 -7.26 -19.52
CA PRO A 90 -38.59 -8.05 -18.45
C PRO A 90 -38.04 -7.20 -17.25
N TRP A 91 -37.98 -7.73 -16.02
CA TRP A 91 -37.13 -7.16 -14.94
C TRP A 91 -36.49 -8.23 -14.04
N ILE A 92 -35.14 -8.24 -14.03
CA ILE A 92 -34.20 -8.52 -12.91
C ILE A 92 -34.38 -9.75 -11.97
N SER A 93 -33.23 -10.36 -11.59
CA SER A 93 -32.92 -11.07 -10.32
C SER A 93 -32.89 -12.62 -10.24
N ARG A 94 -31.65 -13.13 -10.19
CA ARG A 94 -31.03 -14.07 -9.19
C ARG A 94 -31.03 -15.60 -9.38
N HIS A 95 -29.87 -16.14 -8.95
CA HIS A 95 -29.54 -17.49 -8.47
C HIS A 95 -29.51 -18.60 -9.54
N CYS A 96 -28.42 -19.34 -9.71
CA CYS A 96 -27.93 -20.45 -8.85
C CYS A 96 -29.01 -21.53 -8.69
N THR A 97 -28.86 -22.76 -9.18
CA THR A 97 -27.66 -23.62 -9.12
C THR A 97 -27.57 -24.58 -10.32
N LEU A 98 -26.36 -24.98 -10.73
CA LEU A 98 -26.17 -26.05 -11.73
C LEU A 98 -26.44 -27.44 -11.14
N CYS A 99 -27.23 -28.24 -11.86
CA CYS A 99 -27.03 -29.69 -11.94
C CYS A 99 -27.06 -30.08 -13.42
N ILE A 100 -26.23 -31.07 -13.80
CA ILE A 100 -25.84 -31.35 -15.18
C ILE A 100 -26.36 -32.74 -15.58
N LEU A 101 -26.85 -32.90 -16.82
CA LEU A 101 -26.59 -33.98 -17.80
C LEU A 101 -27.57 -33.84 -19.00
N PRO A 102 -27.26 -34.37 -20.21
CA PRO A 102 -27.22 -33.48 -21.37
C PRO A 102 -28.14 -33.84 -22.55
N LEU A 103 -28.38 -32.83 -23.40
CA LEU A 103 -28.80 -33.02 -24.79
C LEU A 103 -27.56 -33.14 -25.70
N TRP A 104 -27.25 -34.37 -26.10
CA TRP A 104 -26.19 -34.71 -27.07
C TRP A 104 -26.82 -35.29 -28.34
N ALA A 105 -27.11 -34.45 -29.35
CA ALA A 105 -27.58 -34.91 -30.68
C ALA A 105 -27.57 -33.79 -31.77
N ALA A 106 -26.46 -33.05 -31.96
CA ALA A 106 -26.41 -31.97 -32.98
C ALA A 106 -25.03 -31.74 -33.63
N ALA A 107 -24.14 -32.73 -33.62
CA ALA A 107 -22.87 -32.69 -34.37
C ALA A 107 -22.51 -34.10 -34.86
N GLY A 108 -22.16 -34.23 -36.15
CA GLY A 108 -21.79 -35.51 -36.77
C GLY A 108 -20.37 -35.93 -36.43
N ILE A 109 -20.14 -36.40 -35.19
CA ILE A 109 -18.85 -36.94 -34.73
C ILE A 109 -19.02 -38.46 -34.54
N PRO A 110 -18.15 -39.31 -35.14
CA PRO A 110 -18.21 -40.76 -34.92
C PRO A 110 -17.84 -41.11 -33.46
N PRO A 111 -18.35 -42.23 -32.91
CA PRO A 111 -17.98 -42.67 -31.57
C PRO A 111 -16.47 -42.98 -31.49
N PRO A 112 -15.82 -42.73 -30.35
CA PRO A 112 -14.39 -42.96 -30.20
C PRO A 112 -14.06 -44.45 -30.27
N ALA A 113 -13.50 -44.89 -31.39
CA ALA A 113 -12.96 -46.23 -31.52
C ALA A 113 -11.78 -46.42 -30.55
N MET A 114 -11.88 -47.39 -29.64
CA MET A 114 -10.80 -47.75 -28.72
C MET A 114 -9.64 -48.42 -29.46
N ALA A 115 -8.77 -47.61 -30.04
CA ALA A 115 -7.42 -47.99 -30.45
C ALA A 115 -6.48 -46.81 -30.19
N ARG A 116 -5.79 -46.82 -29.04
CA ARG A 116 -4.65 -45.93 -28.85
C ARG A 116 -3.60 -46.31 -29.89
N LYS A 117 -3.36 -45.44 -30.88
CA LYS A 117 -2.03 -45.39 -31.48
C LYS A 117 -1.07 -45.02 -30.35
N GLU A 118 -0.08 -45.86 -30.10
CA GLU A 118 1.11 -45.40 -29.40
C GLU A 118 1.83 -44.45 -30.34
N GLU A 119 1.70 -43.15 -30.09
CA GLU A 119 2.42 -42.14 -30.85
C GLU A 119 3.91 -42.31 -30.56
N MET A 120 4.61 -42.90 -31.54
CA MET A 120 6.06 -43.07 -31.51
C MET A 120 6.72 -41.73 -31.23
N LEU A 121 7.82 -41.75 -30.48
CA LEU A 121 8.65 -40.56 -30.30
C LEU A 121 9.11 -40.02 -31.67
N PRO A 122 9.38 -38.70 -31.78
CA PRO A 122 9.97 -38.14 -33.00
C PRO A 122 11.28 -38.87 -33.39
N PRO A 123 11.69 -38.84 -34.67
CA PRO A 123 12.98 -39.37 -35.10
C PRO A 123 14.15 -38.72 -34.34
N GLY A 124 15.20 -39.49 -34.05
CA GLY A 124 16.38 -39.01 -33.30
C GLY A 124 16.32 -39.25 -31.77
N TRP A 125 15.33 -40.01 -31.30
CA TRP A 125 15.14 -40.40 -29.90
C TRP A 125 15.24 -41.93 -29.68
N GLU A 126 15.95 -42.63 -30.58
CA GLU A 126 16.16 -44.08 -30.51
C GLU A 126 17.12 -44.48 -29.39
N ASP A 127 18.08 -43.61 -29.05
CA ASP A 127 19.03 -43.79 -27.95
C ASP A 127 18.40 -43.49 -26.58
N ARG A 128 18.50 -44.45 -25.66
CA ARG A 128 17.94 -44.38 -24.30
C ARG A 128 18.73 -43.45 -23.38
N ASP A 129 20.05 -43.37 -23.51
CA ASP A 129 20.86 -42.50 -22.65
C ASP A 129 20.56 -41.03 -22.99
N ARG A 130 20.40 -40.71 -24.29
CA ARG A 130 19.84 -39.45 -24.79
C ARG A 130 18.43 -39.15 -24.26
N GLN A 131 17.51 -40.13 -24.24
CA GLN A 131 16.18 -39.91 -23.62
C GLN A 131 16.29 -39.54 -22.14
N MET A 132 17.16 -40.21 -21.38
CA MET A 132 17.32 -39.99 -19.94
C MET A 132 18.05 -38.67 -19.62
N GLY A 133 19.05 -38.29 -20.40
CA GLY A 133 19.77 -37.02 -20.24
C GLY A 133 18.86 -35.79 -20.30
N GLN A 134 17.80 -35.85 -21.11
CA GLN A 134 16.80 -34.77 -21.20
C GLN A 134 15.94 -34.60 -19.93
N LEU A 135 15.93 -35.58 -19.03
CA LEU A 135 15.15 -35.56 -17.79
C LEU A 135 15.92 -34.97 -16.59
N PHE A 136 17.05 -34.30 -16.84
CA PHE A 136 17.84 -33.61 -15.83
C PHE A 136 17.95 -32.11 -16.09
N MET A 137 17.88 -31.34 -15.00
CA MET A 137 18.32 -29.95 -14.92
C MET A 137 19.54 -29.87 -14.02
N MET A 138 20.67 -29.41 -14.55
CA MET A 138 21.93 -29.38 -13.80
C MET A 138 22.60 -28.01 -13.78
N GLY A 139 23.18 -27.67 -12.63
CA GLY A 139 24.01 -26.46 -12.45
C GLY A 139 25.49 -26.82 -12.28
N PHE A 140 26.35 -25.82 -12.43
CA PHE A 140 27.81 -25.96 -12.30
C PHE A 140 28.41 -24.72 -11.64
N ASP A 141 29.66 -24.79 -11.16
CA ASP A 141 30.35 -23.65 -10.55
C ASP A 141 31.33 -22.97 -11.52
N GLY A 142 31.40 -21.64 -11.46
CA GLY A 142 32.20 -20.80 -12.36
C GLY A 142 31.37 -19.97 -13.36
N THR A 143 32.02 -18.98 -13.97
CA THR A 143 31.40 -17.93 -14.82
C THR A 143 31.72 -18.08 -16.31
N SER A 144 32.15 -19.27 -16.71
CA SER A 144 32.43 -19.73 -18.08
C SER A 144 32.13 -21.22 -18.14
N VAL A 145 32.03 -21.80 -19.34
CA VAL A 145 31.96 -23.26 -19.47
C VAL A 145 33.19 -23.90 -18.81
N ASN A 146 32.95 -24.95 -18.03
CA ASN A 146 33.98 -25.75 -17.36
C ASN A 146 33.91 -27.22 -17.88
N PRO A 147 34.92 -28.07 -17.60
CA PRO A 147 34.92 -29.46 -18.07
C PRO A 147 33.73 -30.29 -17.58
N GLN A 148 33.18 -29.99 -16.40
CA GLN A 148 31.98 -30.64 -15.85
C GLN A 148 30.75 -30.40 -16.73
N ILE A 149 30.34 -29.13 -16.95
CA ILE A 149 29.11 -28.84 -17.69
C ILE A 149 29.23 -29.23 -19.16
N ARG A 150 30.44 -29.09 -19.72
CA ARG A 150 30.78 -29.63 -21.04
C ARG A 150 30.54 -31.14 -21.10
N THR A 151 31.09 -31.91 -20.16
CA THR A 151 30.90 -33.37 -20.09
C THR A 151 29.42 -33.77 -19.93
N LEU A 152 28.64 -33.02 -19.14
CA LEU A 152 27.20 -33.28 -18.96
C LEU A 152 26.40 -33.05 -20.26
N ILE A 153 26.73 -32.03 -21.04
CA ILE A 153 26.09 -31.75 -22.33
C ILE A 153 26.53 -32.76 -23.39
N GLU A 154 27.85 -32.95 -23.54
CA GLU A 154 28.44 -33.78 -24.61
C GLU A 154 28.16 -35.28 -24.38
N ASN A 155 28.53 -35.82 -23.23
CA ASN A 155 28.56 -37.26 -22.97
C ASN A 155 27.33 -37.82 -22.25
N TYR A 156 26.58 -36.96 -21.54
CA TYR A 156 25.37 -37.35 -20.80
C TYR A 156 24.08 -36.72 -21.36
N HIS A 157 24.17 -36.01 -22.49
CA HIS A 157 23.03 -35.48 -23.25
C HIS A 157 22.02 -34.66 -22.40
N LEU A 158 22.54 -33.84 -21.48
CA LEU A 158 21.77 -33.01 -20.53
C LEU A 158 20.67 -32.18 -21.20
N GLY A 159 19.45 -32.20 -20.65
CA GLY A 159 18.29 -31.48 -21.18
C GLY A 159 18.21 -30.01 -20.83
N ALA A 160 18.58 -29.66 -19.61
CA ALA A 160 18.43 -28.32 -19.06
C ALA A 160 19.63 -27.91 -18.17
N VAL A 161 19.98 -26.63 -18.21
CA VAL A 161 21.03 -26.03 -17.38
C VAL A 161 20.41 -25.01 -16.44
N LEU A 162 20.72 -25.08 -15.15
CA LEU A 162 20.36 -24.03 -14.18
C LEU A 162 21.54 -23.07 -13.98
N LEU A 163 21.33 -21.79 -14.25
CA LEU A 163 22.26 -20.71 -13.98
C LEU A 163 21.81 -19.93 -12.74
N SER A 164 22.76 -19.57 -11.86
CA SER A 164 22.52 -18.67 -10.72
C SER A 164 23.59 -17.59 -10.62
N ALA A 165 23.52 -16.70 -9.62
CA ALA A 165 24.44 -15.56 -9.46
C ALA A 165 25.94 -15.91 -9.48
N LYS A 166 26.31 -17.14 -9.12
CA LYS A 166 27.67 -17.69 -9.21
C LYS A 166 28.19 -17.84 -10.66
N ASN A 167 27.29 -17.93 -11.64
CA ASN A 167 27.59 -18.09 -13.05
C ASN A 167 27.52 -16.77 -13.83
N LEU A 168 26.86 -15.75 -13.26
CA LEU A 168 26.39 -14.59 -13.99
C LEU A 168 27.09 -13.30 -13.50
N LYS A 169 27.70 -12.58 -14.44
CA LYS A 169 28.57 -11.43 -14.19
C LYS A 169 28.02 -10.10 -14.74
N SER A 170 27.35 -10.15 -15.88
CA SER A 170 26.69 -9.04 -16.57
C SER A 170 25.72 -9.62 -17.58
N ALA A 171 24.89 -8.79 -18.21
CA ALA A 171 24.06 -9.20 -19.33
C ALA A 171 24.89 -9.71 -20.53
N GLU A 172 26.08 -9.14 -20.74
CA GLU A 172 26.99 -9.56 -21.81
C GLU A 172 27.60 -10.95 -21.54
N ASP A 173 28.16 -11.14 -20.34
CA ASP A 173 28.73 -12.42 -19.93
C ASP A 173 27.67 -13.53 -19.88
N ALA A 174 26.45 -13.20 -19.45
CA ALA A 174 25.30 -14.12 -19.51
C ALA A 174 24.98 -14.52 -20.96
N THR A 175 24.84 -13.55 -21.87
CA THR A 175 24.55 -13.81 -23.30
C THR A 175 25.63 -14.70 -23.92
N ARG A 176 26.91 -14.42 -23.64
CA ARG A 176 28.06 -15.19 -24.15
C ARG A 176 28.08 -16.62 -23.59
N LEU A 177 27.85 -16.79 -22.29
CA LEU A 177 27.81 -18.10 -21.63
C LEU A 177 26.66 -18.97 -22.17
N VAL A 178 25.47 -18.38 -22.33
CA VAL A 178 24.30 -19.10 -22.89
C VAL A 178 24.55 -19.51 -24.34
N LEU A 179 25.11 -18.63 -25.17
CA LEU A 179 25.46 -18.96 -26.55
C LEU A 179 26.53 -20.07 -26.62
N GLU A 180 27.52 -20.07 -25.73
CA GLU A 180 28.52 -21.14 -25.64
C GLU A 180 27.87 -22.49 -25.28
N LEU A 181 27.02 -22.53 -24.25
CA LEU A 181 26.30 -23.74 -23.83
C LEU A 181 25.41 -24.31 -24.95
N GLN A 182 24.67 -23.47 -25.66
CA GLN A 182 23.82 -23.89 -26.78
C GLN A 182 24.66 -24.35 -27.98
N THR A 183 25.80 -23.72 -28.25
CA THR A 183 26.73 -24.13 -29.32
C THR A 183 27.28 -25.52 -29.04
N ILE A 184 27.72 -25.79 -27.80
CA ILE A 184 28.21 -27.11 -27.38
C ILE A 184 27.11 -28.18 -27.54
N ALA A 185 25.86 -27.89 -27.18
CA ALA A 185 24.76 -28.83 -27.35
C ALA A 185 24.46 -29.13 -28.83
N ARG A 186 24.48 -28.13 -29.72
CA ARG A 186 24.33 -28.35 -31.17
C ARG A 186 25.47 -29.20 -31.71
N ASP A 187 26.70 -28.87 -31.35
CA ASP A 187 27.90 -29.49 -31.93
C ASP A 187 28.13 -30.91 -31.38
N ALA A 188 27.61 -31.21 -30.18
CA ALA A 188 27.42 -32.56 -29.64
C ALA A 188 26.24 -33.33 -30.26
N GLY A 189 25.54 -32.75 -31.24
CA GLY A 189 24.46 -33.39 -31.99
C GLY A 189 23.18 -33.60 -31.19
N HIS A 190 22.81 -32.70 -30.28
CA HIS A 190 21.49 -32.73 -29.62
C HIS A 190 20.37 -32.50 -30.67
N PRO A 191 19.20 -33.17 -30.59
CA PRO A 191 18.12 -32.92 -31.55
C PRO A 191 17.45 -31.56 -31.35
N VAL A 192 17.42 -31.07 -30.10
CA VAL A 192 16.74 -29.84 -29.67
C VAL A 192 17.63 -29.01 -28.73
N PRO A 193 17.48 -27.69 -28.65
CA PRO A 193 18.29 -26.83 -27.76
C PRO A 193 18.17 -27.20 -26.28
N LEU A 194 19.12 -26.70 -25.49
CA LEU A 194 19.03 -26.74 -24.03
C LEU A 194 17.89 -25.83 -23.54
N LEU A 195 17.21 -26.25 -22.47
CA LEU A 195 16.51 -25.30 -21.62
C LEU A 195 17.54 -24.60 -20.72
N ILE A 196 17.45 -23.28 -20.66
CA ILE A 196 18.30 -22.43 -19.83
C ILE A 196 17.38 -21.85 -18.76
N ALA A 197 17.51 -22.42 -17.56
CA ALA A 197 16.70 -22.11 -16.39
C ALA A 197 17.41 -21.12 -15.48
N LEU A 198 16.65 -20.21 -14.88
CA LEU A 198 17.17 -19.16 -14.01
C LEU A 198 16.12 -18.76 -12.96
N ASP A 199 16.55 -18.49 -11.73
CA ASP A 199 15.67 -18.05 -10.64
C ASP A 199 15.73 -16.52 -10.46
N GLN A 200 14.65 -15.84 -10.85
CA GLN A 200 14.51 -14.37 -10.84
C GLN A 200 13.10 -14.04 -10.35
N GLU A 201 12.94 -13.75 -9.06
CA GLU A 201 11.64 -13.44 -8.44
C GLU A 201 11.40 -11.93 -8.31
N ASN A 202 12.38 -11.10 -8.69
CA ASN A 202 12.51 -9.69 -8.33
C ASN A 202 12.73 -9.48 -6.81
N GLY A 203 12.98 -8.23 -6.41
CA GLY A 203 13.44 -7.89 -5.06
C GLY A 203 14.72 -8.65 -4.68
N GLY A 204 14.71 -9.28 -3.49
CA GLY A 204 15.91 -9.91 -2.92
C GLY A 204 16.33 -11.27 -3.49
N VAL A 205 15.59 -11.86 -4.45
CA VAL A 205 15.92 -13.17 -5.04
C VAL A 205 16.05 -13.02 -6.56
N ASN A 206 17.26 -12.67 -6.99
CA ASN A 206 17.63 -12.51 -8.40
C ASN A 206 18.95 -13.25 -8.67
N SER A 207 19.01 -14.00 -9.76
CA SER A 207 20.20 -14.71 -10.23
C SER A 207 21.01 -13.88 -11.23
N LEU A 208 20.36 -12.99 -11.99
CA LEU A 208 21.03 -12.04 -12.88
C LEU A 208 20.86 -10.61 -12.35
N TYR A 209 21.97 -9.90 -12.20
CA TYR A 209 22.02 -8.51 -11.80
C TYR A 209 22.99 -7.75 -12.72
N ASP A 210 22.54 -6.64 -13.28
CA ASP A 210 23.32 -5.74 -14.14
C ASP A 210 22.68 -4.35 -14.04
N GLU A 211 23.38 -3.38 -13.44
CA GLU A 211 22.83 -2.06 -13.12
C GLU A 211 22.40 -1.25 -14.34
N ILE A 212 22.99 -1.56 -15.50
CA ILE A 212 22.72 -0.90 -16.76
C ILE A 212 21.54 -1.59 -17.45
N TYR A 213 21.58 -2.92 -17.58
CA TYR A 213 20.73 -3.67 -18.52
C TYR A 213 19.63 -4.55 -17.90
N ILE A 214 19.74 -4.97 -16.64
CA ILE A 214 18.82 -5.95 -16.02
C ILE A 214 18.18 -5.31 -14.78
N ARG A 215 16.96 -4.81 -14.94
CA ARG A 215 16.37 -3.87 -13.99
C ARG A 215 15.80 -4.59 -12.78
N GLN A 216 16.13 -4.07 -11.59
CA GLN A 216 15.49 -4.49 -10.35
C GLN A 216 14.06 -3.94 -10.28
N PHE A 217 13.13 -4.78 -9.82
CA PHE A 217 11.75 -4.41 -9.50
C PHE A 217 11.42 -4.85 -8.06
N PRO A 218 10.40 -4.26 -7.41
CA PRO A 218 10.00 -4.68 -6.06
C PRO A 218 9.72 -6.18 -5.97
N SER A 219 9.93 -6.73 -4.77
CA SER A 219 9.52 -8.09 -4.41
C SER A 219 8.01 -8.33 -4.65
N THR A 220 7.59 -9.59 -4.77
CA THR A 220 6.18 -9.98 -4.95
C THR A 220 5.25 -9.30 -3.94
N MET A 221 5.67 -9.17 -2.68
CA MET A 221 4.89 -8.48 -1.64
C MET A 221 4.87 -6.95 -1.81
N GLY A 222 5.96 -6.34 -2.27
CA GLY A 222 6.01 -4.91 -2.61
C GLY A 222 5.13 -4.57 -3.81
N ILE A 223 5.11 -5.43 -4.84
CA ILE A 223 4.17 -5.32 -5.96
C ILE A 223 2.72 -5.50 -5.47
N ALA A 224 2.46 -6.50 -4.63
CA ALA A 224 1.12 -6.73 -4.07
C ALA A 224 0.63 -5.55 -3.21
N ALA A 225 1.53 -4.89 -2.48
CA ALA A 225 1.24 -3.72 -1.66
C ALA A 225 0.74 -2.51 -2.47
N THR A 226 1.12 -2.40 -3.75
CA THR A 226 0.61 -1.35 -4.66
C THR A 226 -0.89 -1.47 -4.95
N GLY A 227 -1.48 -2.66 -4.74
CA GLY A 227 -2.84 -2.99 -5.16
C GLY A 227 -3.03 -3.16 -6.68
N SER A 228 -1.99 -2.96 -7.50
CA SER A 228 -2.08 -2.97 -8.96
C SER A 228 -1.68 -4.31 -9.57
N LYS A 229 -2.70 -5.05 -10.04
CA LYS A 229 -2.54 -6.32 -10.76
C LYS A 229 -2.02 -6.14 -12.19
N SER A 230 -2.24 -4.97 -12.82
CA SER A 230 -1.61 -4.66 -14.10
C SER A 230 -0.11 -4.44 -13.93
N LEU A 231 0.30 -3.73 -12.86
CA LEU A 231 1.71 -3.46 -12.59
C LEU A 231 2.50 -4.75 -12.38
N ALA A 232 1.91 -5.77 -11.73
CA ALA A 232 2.52 -7.09 -11.60
C ALA A 232 2.78 -7.77 -12.96
N HIS A 233 1.81 -7.68 -13.88
CA HIS A 233 1.94 -8.20 -15.24
C HIS A 233 2.95 -7.38 -16.06
N GLU A 234 2.90 -6.04 -16.01
CA GLU A 234 3.84 -5.12 -16.67
C GLU A 234 5.29 -5.39 -16.22
N VAL A 235 5.53 -5.57 -14.92
CA VAL A 235 6.83 -5.95 -14.35
C VAL A 235 7.26 -7.33 -14.85
N ALA A 236 6.36 -8.31 -14.86
CA ALA A 236 6.67 -9.66 -15.33
C ALA A 236 7.07 -9.70 -16.81
N VAL A 237 6.36 -8.98 -17.67
CA VAL A 237 6.72 -8.81 -19.09
C VAL A 237 8.12 -8.21 -19.21
N ALA A 238 8.43 -7.14 -18.46
CA ALA A 238 9.74 -6.50 -18.49
C ALA A 238 10.88 -7.43 -18.04
N THR A 239 10.75 -8.10 -16.89
CA THR A 239 11.73 -9.08 -16.38
C THR A 239 11.97 -10.19 -17.41
N ALA A 240 10.91 -10.73 -18.02
CA ALA A 240 11.04 -11.83 -18.98
C ALA A 240 11.62 -11.38 -20.33
N GLN A 241 11.32 -10.17 -20.80
CA GLN A 241 11.96 -9.60 -21.99
C GLN A 241 13.47 -9.41 -21.81
N GLU A 242 13.91 -8.96 -20.63
CA GLU A 242 15.33 -8.82 -20.30
C GLU A 242 16.06 -10.17 -20.24
N LEU A 243 15.51 -11.15 -19.52
CA LEU A 243 16.07 -12.51 -19.44
C LEU A 243 16.13 -13.20 -20.81
N LYS A 244 15.08 -13.04 -21.63
CA LYS A 244 15.02 -13.60 -22.98
C LYS A 244 16.04 -12.97 -23.92
N ALA A 245 16.36 -11.68 -23.75
CA ALA A 245 17.40 -11.03 -24.55
C ALA A 245 18.79 -11.66 -24.33
N VAL A 246 19.10 -12.14 -23.12
CA VAL A 246 20.35 -12.87 -22.81
C VAL A 246 20.28 -14.38 -23.09
N GLY A 247 19.17 -14.87 -23.69
CA GLY A 247 19.01 -16.27 -24.13
C GLY A 247 18.45 -17.24 -23.08
N VAL A 248 18.03 -16.76 -21.90
CA VAL A 248 17.24 -17.57 -20.96
C VAL A 248 15.89 -17.90 -21.60
N ASN A 249 15.41 -19.14 -21.43
CA ASN A 249 14.13 -19.59 -22.00
C ASN A 249 13.16 -20.21 -20.97
N TRP A 250 13.62 -20.45 -19.74
CA TRP A 250 12.80 -20.95 -18.62
C TRP A 250 13.04 -20.09 -17.37
N ILE A 251 11.98 -19.47 -16.83
CA ILE A 251 12.03 -18.79 -15.54
C ILE A 251 11.49 -19.72 -14.45
N LEU A 252 12.23 -19.85 -13.34
CA LEU A 252 11.81 -20.65 -12.19
C LEU A 252 10.83 -19.87 -11.29
N GLY A 253 9.73 -19.42 -11.88
CA GLY A 253 8.65 -18.72 -11.19
C GLY A 253 7.35 -18.70 -12.00
N PRO A 254 6.26 -18.14 -11.43
CA PRO A 254 6.22 -17.38 -10.18
C PRO A 254 6.17 -18.23 -8.91
N VAL A 255 6.46 -17.58 -7.78
CA VAL A 255 6.11 -18.10 -6.44
C VAL A 255 4.59 -18.01 -6.26
N LEU A 256 3.99 -19.12 -5.84
CA LEU A 256 2.54 -19.32 -5.67
C LEU A 256 2.14 -19.58 -4.21
N ASP A 257 3.12 -19.63 -3.30
CA ASP A 257 2.92 -19.89 -1.87
C ASP A 257 2.15 -18.78 -1.13
N VAL A 258 1.46 -19.17 -0.05
CA VAL A 258 0.60 -18.28 0.76
C VAL A 258 1.04 -18.30 2.24
N LEU A 259 1.37 -17.15 2.82
CA LEU A 259 1.89 -17.05 4.20
C LEU A 259 0.78 -17.10 5.26
N THR A 260 0.08 -18.23 5.39
CA THR A 260 -0.99 -18.41 6.39
C THR A 260 -0.48 -18.37 7.83
N ASN A 261 0.83 -18.58 8.07
CA ASN A 261 1.45 -18.57 9.39
C ASN A 261 2.26 -17.29 9.64
N VAL A 262 1.73 -16.39 10.47
CA VAL A 262 2.38 -15.10 10.81
C VAL A 262 3.61 -15.27 11.71
N ARG A 263 3.76 -16.40 12.42
CA ARG A 263 4.88 -16.65 13.35
C ARG A 263 6.13 -17.15 12.63
N ASN A 264 5.98 -18.01 11.63
CA ASN A 264 7.08 -18.51 10.82
C ASN A 264 6.80 -18.32 9.33
N GLN A 265 7.50 -17.37 8.72
CA GLN A 265 7.35 -17.01 7.31
C GLN A 265 8.67 -17.25 6.58
N PRO A 266 8.98 -18.50 6.16
CA PRO A 266 10.28 -18.83 5.55
C PRO A 266 10.52 -18.10 4.21
N LEU A 267 9.45 -17.74 3.48
CA LEU A 267 9.53 -17.03 2.20
C LEU A 267 9.47 -15.50 2.33
N GLY A 268 8.78 -14.96 3.33
CA GLY A 268 8.60 -13.52 3.51
C GLY A 268 8.09 -12.81 2.24
N VAL A 269 8.80 -11.75 1.84
CA VAL A 269 8.42 -10.85 0.73
C VAL A 269 8.41 -11.50 -0.68
N ARG A 270 8.90 -12.75 -0.81
CA ARG A 270 8.82 -13.56 -2.05
C ARG A 270 7.37 -13.94 -2.42
N THR A 271 6.44 -13.90 -1.46
CA THR A 271 5.01 -14.17 -1.65
C THR A 271 4.21 -12.88 -1.79
N ALA A 272 2.97 -12.95 -2.28
CA ALA A 272 2.08 -11.79 -2.30
C ALA A 272 1.49 -11.43 -0.91
N GLY A 273 1.42 -12.38 0.04
CA GLY A 273 0.75 -12.18 1.33
C GLY A 273 0.16 -13.46 1.93
N ASP A 274 -0.79 -13.29 2.84
CA ASP A 274 -1.47 -14.37 3.59
C ASP A 274 -2.83 -14.82 2.97
N ASP A 275 -3.36 -14.09 1.98
CA ASP A 275 -4.67 -14.36 1.37
C ASP A 275 -4.54 -15.20 0.08
N PRO A 276 -5.12 -16.40 0.01
CA PRO A 276 -4.93 -17.29 -1.14
C PRO A 276 -5.48 -16.76 -2.47
N GLN A 277 -6.52 -15.92 -2.44
CA GLN A 277 -7.13 -15.37 -3.65
C GLN A 277 -6.28 -14.23 -4.22
N GLU A 278 -5.72 -13.38 -3.36
CA GLU A 278 -4.80 -12.31 -3.73
C GLU A 278 -3.46 -12.88 -4.22
N ALA A 279 -2.91 -13.87 -3.52
CA ALA A 279 -1.72 -14.61 -3.98
C ALA A 279 -1.96 -15.29 -5.34
N SER A 280 -3.10 -15.94 -5.54
CA SER A 280 -3.49 -16.49 -6.83
C SER A 280 -3.58 -15.43 -7.93
N GLN A 281 -4.19 -14.27 -7.63
CA GLN A 281 -4.41 -13.21 -8.61
C GLN A 281 -3.10 -12.53 -9.02
N TYR A 282 -2.16 -12.30 -8.10
CA TYR A 282 -0.83 -11.80 -8.45
C TYR A 282 0.00 -12.87 -9.18
N GLY A 283 0.03 -14.11 -8.68
CA GLY A 283 0.75 -15.22 -9.30
C GLY A 283 0.35 -15.45 -10.76
N VAL A 284 -0.95 -15.46 -11.08
CA VAL A 284 -1.44 -15.60 -12.46
C VAL A 284 -1.03 -14.43 -13.36
N GLN A 285 -0.91 -13.20 -12.82
CA GLN A 285 -0.46 -12.04 -13.60
C GLN A 285 1.05 -12.10 -13.90
N PHE A 286 1.87 -12.52 -12.92
CA PHE A 286 3.29 -12.79 -13.16
C PHE A 286 3.48 -13.90 -14.19
N MET A 287 2.78 -15.04 -14.02
CA MET A 287 2.81 -16.17 -14.97
C MET A 287 2.49 -15.72 -16.40
N ARG A 288 1.39 -14.99 -16.60
CA ARG A 288 0.98 -14.48 -17.91
C ARG A 288 1.99 -13.50 -18.53
N GLY A 289 2.59 -12.61 -17.73
CA GLY A 289 3.59 -11.68 -18.25
C GLY A 289 4.89 -12.36 -18.69
N TYR A 290 5.32 -13.38 -17.94
CA TYR A 290 6.44 -14.24 -18.35
C TYR A 290 6.14 -15.00 -19.65
N GLN A 291 4.92 -15.54 -19.79
CA GLN A 291 4.46 -16.24 -20.99
C GLN A 291 4.26 -15.32 -22.20
N GLU A 292 3.84 -14.06 -22.00
CA GLU A 292 3.65 -13.08 -23.09
C GLU A 292 4.98 -12.62 -23.70
N ALA A 293 6.01 -12.41 -22.87
CA ALA A 293 7.38 -12.27 -23.37
C ALA A 293 7.91 -13.57 -24.02
N GLY A 294 7.26 -14.70 -23.77
CA GLY A 294 7.59 -16.02 -24.28
C GLY A 294 8.77 -16.66 -23.57
N LEU A 295 8.78 -16.63 -22.24
CA LEU A 295 9.52 -17.57 -21.39
C LEU A 295 8.58 -18.68 -20.90
N VAL A 296 9.13 -19.87 -20.69
CA VAL A 296 8.45 -20.95 -19.96
C VAL A 296 8.37 -20.60 -18.48
N THR A 297 7.22 -20.86 -17.85
CA THR A 297 7.02 -20.66 -16.40
C THR A 297 7.27 -21.92 -15.57
N CYS A 298 7.56 -21.77 -14.28
CA CYS A 298 7.64 -22.86 -13.30
C CYS A 298 7.03 -22.42 -11.96
N GLY A 299 5.80 -22.83 -11.68
CA GLY A 299 5.12 -22.50 -10.43
C GLY A 299 5.77 -23.21 -9.24
N LYS A 300 5.99 -22.52 -8.12
CA LYS A 300 6.66 -23.09 -6.93
C LYS A 300 6.12 -22.52 -5.61
N HIS A 301 6.20 -23.21 -4.47
CA HIS A 301 6.82 -24.53 -4.26
C HIS A 301 5.74 -25.55 -3.85
N PHE A 302 5.33 -26.43 -4.77
CA PHE A 302 4.20 -27.32 -4.55
C PHE A 302 4.49 -28.38 -3.48
N PRO A 303 3.57 -28.71 -2.54
CA PRO A 303 2.22 -28.16 -2.40
C PRO A 303 2.13 -26.82 -1.66
N SER A 304 3.10 -26.50 -0.78
CA SER A 304 3.26 -25.18 -0.15
C SER A 304 4.57 -25.07 0.61
N TYR A 305 5.29 -23.96 0.49
CA TYR A 305 6.31 -23.50 1.45
C TYR A 305 5.78 -22.37 2.38
N GLY A 306 4.48 -22.06 2.32
CA GLY A 306 3.87 -20.91 2.99
C GLY A 306 3.58 -21.09 4.50
N ASN A 307 3.45 -22.32 4.97
CA ASN A 307 3.27 -22.67 6.38
C ASN A 307 4.09 -23.92 6.72
N LEU A 308 5.33 -23.69 7.16
CA LEU A 308 6.26 -24.76 7.50
C LEU A 308 6.56 -24.72 9.00
N GLU A 309 6.38 -25.85 9.66
CA GLU A 309 6.80 -26.07 11.04
C GLU A 309 8.13 -26.83 11.08
N PHE A 310 8.99 -26.46 12.02
CA PHE A 310 10.28 -27.10 12.26
C PHE A 310 10.24 -27.68 13.67
N LEU A 311 10.21 -29.01 13.79
CA LEU A 311 10.09 -29.71 15.08
C LEU A 311 11.44 -29.96 15.78
N GLY A 312 12.54 -29.40 15.27
CA GLY A 312 13.89 -29.65 15.73
C GLY A 312 14.90 -28.59 15.28
N SER A 313 16.01 -29.06 14.71
CA SER A 313 17.11 -28.25 14.18
C SER A 313 16.75 -27.57 12.84
N GLN A 314 17.52 -26.55 12.44
CA GLN A 314 17.34 -25.91 11.12
C GLN A 314 17.76 -26.80 9.93
N THR A 315 18.43 -27.92 10.21
CA THR A 315 18.82 -28.96 9.23
C THR A 315 17.74 -30.03 9.02
N ASP A 316 16.71 -30.08 9.85
CA ASP A 316 15.61 -31.04 9.72
C ASP A 316 14.66 -30.68 8.57
N VAL A 317 14.01 -31.69 8.00
CA VAL A 317 13.07 -31.51 6.87
C VAL A 317 11.89 -30.66 7.33
N PRO A 318 11.59 -29.51 6.68
CA PRO A 318 10.43 -28.70 7.03
C PRO A 318 9.12 -29.46 6.81
N ILE A 319 8.18 -29.32 7.75
CA ILE A 319 6.96 -30.13 7.82
C ILE A 319 5.71 -29.26 7.61
N ILE A 320 4.79 -29.74 6.79
CA ILE A 320 3.41 -29.25 6.70
C ILE A 320 2.52 -30.14 7.58
N THR A 321 1.80 -29.52 8.52
CA THR A 321 0.86 -30.18 9.45
C THR A 321 -0.62 -30.00 9.08
N GLU A 322 -0.92 -29.17 8.07
CA GLU A 322 -2.28 -28.99 7.52
C GLU A 322 -2.79 -30.26 6.80
N SER A 323 -4.08 -30.57 6.95
CA SER A 323 -4.75 -31.64 6.20
C SER A 323 -4.96 -31.27 4.72
N LEU A 324 -5.25 -32.26 3.88
CA LEU A 324 -5.44 -32.03 2.45
C LEU A 324 -6.65 -31.12 2.17
N GLU A 325 -7.70 -31.18 2.98
CA GLU A 325 -8.86 -30.29 2.90
C GLU A 325 -8.50 -28.85 3.27
N GLN A 326 -7.67 -28.66 4.31
CA GLN A 326 -7.17 -27.34 4.69
C GLN A 326 -6.35 -26.74 3.55
N LEU A 327 -5.36 -27.48 3.04
CA LEU A 327 -4.54 -27.08 1.90
C LEU A 327 -5.37 -26.77 0.64
N SER A 328 -6.42 -27.56 0.34
CA SER A 328 -7.31 -27.37 -0.81
C SER A 328 -8.16 -26.09 -0.75
N LEU A 329 -8.43 -25.61 0.47
CA LEU A 329 -9.12 -24.35 0.77
C LEU A 329 -8.14 -23.16 0.93
N SER A 330 -6.89 -23.42 1.35
CA SER A 330 -5.83 -22.43 1.57
C SER A 330 -4.76 -22.47 0.45
N ALA A 331 -3.63 -23.12 0.72
CA ALA A 331 -2.39 -22.96 -0.04
C ALA A 331 -2.42 -23.52 -1.48
N LEU A 332 -3.31 -24.47 -1.80
CA LEU A 332 -3.45 -25.03 -3.15
C LEU A 332 -4.28 -24.13 -4.09
N VAL A 333 -4.93 -23.07 -3.59
CA VAL A 333 -5.76 -22.16 -4.41
C VAL A 333 -4.95 -21.49 -5.54
N PRO A 334 -3.77 -20.87 -5.29
CA PRO A 334 -2.92 -20.33 -6.35
C PRO A 334 -2.46 -21.37 -7.36
N PHE A 335 -2.03 -22.57 -6.91
CA PHE A 335 -1.57 -23.63 -7.78
C PHE A 335 -2.69 -24.15 -8.70
N ARG A 336 -3.86 -24.50 -8.16
CA ARG A 336 -5.04 -24.93 -8.93
C ARG A 336 -5.47 -23.88 -9.96
N ASN A 337 -5.43 -22.60 -9.58
CA ASN A 337 -5.77 -21.50 -10.47
C ASN A 337 -4.70 -21.28 -11.55
N ALA A 338 -3.40 -21.37 -11.24
CA ALA A 338 -2.33 -21.29 -12.24
C ALA A 338 -2.42 -22.43 -13.27
N ILE A 339 -2.68 -23.67 -12.81
CA ILE A 339 -2.91 -24.83 -13.67
C ILE A 339 -4.09 -24.58 -14.62
N SER A 340 -5.23 -24.07 -14.12
CA SER A 340 -6.40 -23.75 -14.95
C SER A 340 -6.18 -22.58 -15.93
N GLN A 341 -5.07 -21.85 -15.80
CA GLN A 341 -4.69 -20.73 -16.65
C GLN A 341 -3.50 -21.05 -17.57
N GLY A 342 -3.05 -22.31 -17.63
CA GLY A 342 -2.02 -22.76 -18.57
C GLY A 342 -0.58 -22.63 -18.06
N LEU A 343 -0.33 -22.83 -16.77
CA LEU A 343 1.02 -22.95 -16.20
C LEU A 343 1.84 -24.03 -16.94
N ASP A 344 3.08 -23.72 -17.35
CA ASP A 344 3.89 -24.63 -18.18
C ASP A 344 4.56 -25.76 -17.38
N ALA A 345 5.12 -25.42 -16.22
CA ALA A 345 5.83 -26.34 -15.34
C ALA A 345 5.52 -26.08 -13.85
N MET A 346 5.77 -27.08 -13.01
CA MET A 346 5.56 -27.03 -11.56
C MET A 346 6.77 -27.61 -10.83
N MET A 347 7.35 -26.87 -9.88
CA MET A 347 8.38 -27.38 -8.98
C MET A 347 7.75 -27.90 -7.70
N VAL A 348 8.01 -29.17 -7.38
CA VAL A 348 7.55 -29.83 -6.15
C VAL A 348 8.66 -29.76 -5.10
N GLY A 349 8.33 -29.23 -3.92
CA GLY A 349 9.27 -28.95 -2.84
C GLY A 349 9.78 -30.19 -2.10
N GLY A 350 10.87 -30.01 -1.35
CA GLY A 350 11.52 -31.03 -0.52
C GLY A 350 10.90 -31.22 0.87
N VAL A 351 9.67 -30.74 1.09
CA VAL A 351 8.94 -30.74 2.37
C VAL A 351 8.35 -32.09 2.74
N SER A 352 8.27 -32.34 4.05
CA SER A 352 7.47 -33.42 4.63
C SER A 352 6.01 -32.96 4.78
N LEU A 353 5.06 -33.88 4.59
CA LEU A 353 3.67 -33.68 5.02
C LEU A 353 3.36 -34.72 6.09
N SER A 354 2.86 -34.28 7.24
CA SER A 354 2.50 -35.14 8.37
C SER A 354 1.14 -34.71 8.90
N SER A 355 0.07 -35.16 8.24
CA SER A 355 -1.30 -34.77 8.55
C SER A 355 -2.28 -35.93 8.41
N ALA A 356 -3.55 -35.69 8.80
CA ALA A 356 -4.58 -36.71 8.76
C ALA A 356 -4.86 -37.15 7.31
N GLY A 357 -4.45 -38.38 6.97
CA GLY A 357 -4.63 -38.97 5.65
C GLY A 357 -3.42 -38.93 4.72
N MET A 358 -2.37 -38.16 5.03
CA MET A 358 -1.14 -38.09 4.23
C MET A 358 0.10 -37.95 5.12
N ASN A 359 1.02 -38.91 5.01
CA ASN A 359 2.29 -38.93 5.76
C ASN A 359 3.42 -39.31 4.80
N VAL A 360 4.19 -38.32 4.35
CA VAL A 360 5.26 -38.48 3.35
C VAL A 360 6.50 -37.67 3.75
N MET A 361 7.68 -38.29 3.66
CA MET A 361 8.95 -37.69 4.13
C MET A 361 9.42 -36.53 3.23
N HIS A 362 9.22 -36.64 1.90
CA HIS A 362 9.52 -35.59 0.93
C HIS A 362 8.46 -35.60 -0.18
N ALA A 363 7.77 -34.48 -0.38
CA ALA A 363 6.73 -34.30 -1.40
C ALA A 363 7.24 -34.61 -2.83
N CYS A 364 8.44 -34.13 -3.19
CA CYS A 364 9.04 -34.36 -4.50
C CYS A 364 9.43 -35.83 -4.79
N LEU A 365 9.40 -36.70 -3.78
CA LEU A 365 9.72 -38.13 -3.88
C LEU A 365 8.48 -39.04 -3.74
N SER A 366 7.28 -38.47 -3.56
CA SER A 366 6.06 -39.26 -3.30
C SER A 366 5.06 -39.19 -4.45
N ASP A 367 4.64 -40.38 -4.89
CA ASP A 367 3.51 -40.62 -5.78
C ASP A 367 2.19 -40.02 -5.28
N GLN A 368 1.91 -40.08 -3.97
CA GLN A 368 0.72 -39.48 -3.35
C GLN A 368 0.63 -37.97 -3.57
N VAL A 369 1.76 -37.26 -3.63
CA VAL A 369 1.78 -35.81 -3.87
C VAL A 369 1.91 -35.48 -5.36
N VAL A 370 2.75 -36.23 -6.09
CA VAL A 370 3.04 -35.93 -7.50
C VAL A 370 2.02 -36.55 -8.45
N ASP A 371 1.76 -37.85 -8.38
CA ASP A 371 0.88 -38.55 -9.31
C ASP A 371 -0.60 -38.57 -8.87
N GLU A 372 -0.90 -38.74 -7.58
CA GLU A 372 -2.29 -38.64 -7.10
C GLU A 372 -2.72 -37.17 -7.06
N LEU A 373 -2.18 -36.37 -6.13
CA LEU A 373 -2.64 -34.99 -5.93
C LEU A 373 -2.38 -34.07 -7.14
N LEU A 374 -1.14 -33.99 -7.66
CA LEU A 374 -0.83 -33.04 -8.74
C LEU A 374 -1.28 -33.52 -10.13
N ARG A 375 -1.07 -34.79 -10.52
CA ARG A 375 -1.52 -35.29 -11.84
C ARG A 375 -2.99 -35.65 -11.91
N LYS A 376 -3.57 -36.33 -10.93
CA LYS A 376 -4.98 -36.81 -11.00
C LYS A 376 -5.96 -35.80 -10.41
N ASP A 377 -5.76 -35.32 -9.19
CA ASP A 377 -6.75 -34.44 -8.55
C ASP A 377 -6.71 -33.01 -9.11
N LEU A 378 -5.51 -32.44 -9.26
CA LEU A 378 -5.31 -31.12 -9.88
C LEU A 378 -5.13 -31.15 -11.41
N GLN A 379 -5.18 -32.34 -12.03
CA GLN A 379 -5.17 -32.54 -13.49
C GLN A 379 -3.96 -31.92 -14.23
N PHE A 380 -2.81 -31.71 -13.57
CA PHE A 380 -1.68 -30.99 -14.17
C PHE A 380 -0.95 -31.80 -15.25
N GLN A 381 -1.00 -31.32 -16.50
CA GLN A 381 -0.37 -31.99 -17.66
C GLN A 381 1.02 -31.45 -18.04
N GLY A 382 1.44 -30.31 -17.50
CA GLY A 382 2.73 -29.67 -17.79
C GLY A 382 3.95 -30.40 -17.19
N VAL A 383 5.13 -29.80 -17.27
CA VAL A 383 6.37 -30.43 -16.79
C VAL A 383 6.49 -30.35 -15.27
N VAL A 384 6.68 -31.48 -14.59
CA VAL A 384 6.97 -31.48 -13.15
C VAL A 384 8.49 -31.54 -12.92
N VAL A 385 8.99 -30.65 -12.05
CA VAL A 385 10.41 -30.55 -11.66
C VAL A 385 10.55 -30.92 -10.19
N SER A 386 11.55 -31.72 -9.83
CA SER A 386 11.88 -31.95 -8.42
C SER A 386 12.52 -30.70 -7.78
N GLU A 387 12.38 -30.55 -6.47
CA GLU A 387 13.35 -29.81 -5.66
C GLU A 387 14.77 -30.40 -5.87
N CYS A 388 15.78 -29.60 -5.58
CA CYS A 388 17.18 -29.95 -5.72
C CYS A 388 17.56 -31.14 -4.83
N LEU A 389 17.96 -32.27 -5.44
CA LEU A 389 18.32 -33.48 -4.68
C LEU A 389 19.62 -33.34 -3.87
N GLU A 390 20.45 -32.33 -4.15
CA GLU A 390 21.58 -31.89 -3.30
C GLU A 390 21.09 -31.10 -2.05
N MET A 391 20.03 -31.60 -1.40
CA MET A 391 19.62 -31.20 -0.05
C MET A 391 20.24 -32.15 0.96
N GLU A 392 20.80 -31.61 2.03
CA GLU A 392 21.53 -32.36 3.06
C GLU A 392 20.69 -33.49 3.67
N ALA A 393 19.49 -33.18 4.17
CA ALA A 393 18.58 -34.17 4.76
C ALA A 393 18.18 -35.30 3.79
N LEU A 394 18.02 -35.00 2.48
CA LEU A 394 17.71 -36.00 1.46
C LEU A 394 18.95 -36.87 1.15
N THR A 395 20.10 -36.23 0.99
CA THR A 395 21.39 -36.86 0.70
C THR A 395 21.79 -37.84 1.81
N HIS A 396 21.60 -37.46 3.08
CA HIS A 396 21.91 -38.31 4.23
C HIS A 396 20.91 -39.45 4.47
N ASN A 397 19.61 -39.21 4.25
CA ASN A 397 18.57 -40.21 4.58
C ASN A 397 18.30 -41.22 3.45
N ILE A 398 18.50 -40.83 2.19
CA ILE A 398 18.06 -41.61 1.01
C ILE A 398 19.21 -41.87 0.01
N GLY A 399 20.20 -40.97 -0.04
CA GLY A 399 21.19 -40.96 -1.12
C GLY A 399 20.61 -40.43 -2.44
N VAL A 400 21.46 -39.92 -3.33
CA VAL A 400 20.98 -39.16 -4.50
C VAL A 400 20.58 -40.07 -5.65
N GLY A 401 21.27 -41.19 -5.87
CA GLY A 401 20.82 -42.23 -6.79
C GLY A 401 19.45 -42.80 -6.41
N GLY A 402 19.23 -43.05 -5.11
CA GLY A 402 17.94 -43.47 -4.56
C GLY A 402 16.85 -42.41 -4.74
N GLY A 403 17.12 -41.17 -4.32
CA GLY A 403 16.21 -40.04 -4.48
C GLY A 403 15.86 -39.76 -5.95
N THR A 404 16.79 -39.95 -6.87
CA THR A 404 16.54 -39.80 -8.32
C THR A 404 15.54 -40.85 -8.82
N VAL A 405 15.69 -42.11 -8.40
CA VAL A 405 14.73 -43.18 -8.76
C VAL A 405 13.35 -42.90 -8.14
N MET A 406 13.30 -42.46 -6.89
CA MET A 406 12.04 -42.10 -6.21
C MET A 406 11.33 -40.93 -6.89
N ALA A 407 12.03 -39.82 -7.19
CA ALA A 407 11.46 -38.67 -7.89
C ALA A 407 10.90 -39.05 -9.27
N LYS A 408 11.64 -39.87 -10.04
CA LYS A 408 11.21 -40.36 -11.36
C LYS A 408 9.99 -41.28 -11.27
N ASN A 409 9.94 -42.12 -10.24
CA ASN A 409 8.81 -43.02 -10.01
C ASN A 409 7.57 -42.27 -9.48
N ALA A 410 7.75 -41.25 -8.64
CA ALA A 410 6.68 -40.39 -8.12
C ALA A 410 5.96 -39.59 -9.24
N GLY A 411 6.71 -39.14 -10.26
CA GLY A 411 6.14 -38.48 -11.44
C GLY A 411 6.79 -37.16 -11.85
N CYS A 412 7.92 -36.81 -11.24
CA CYS A 412 8.76 -35.70 -11.69
C CYS A 412 9.27 -36.00 -13.11
N ASP A 413 9.02 -35.09 -14.05
CA ASP A 413 9.51 -35.21 -15.42
C ASP A 413 11.01 -34.89 -15.47
N VAL A 414 11.42 -33.81 -14.80
CA VAL A 414 12.79 -33.29 -14.72
C VAL A 414 13.31 -33.33 -13.28
N ILE A 415 14.58 -33.71 -13.10
CA ILE A 415 15.23 -33.89 -11.80
C ILE A 415 16.39 -32.89 -11.65
N LEU A 416 16.47 -32.21 -10.50
CA LEU A 416 17.31 -31.02 -10.29
C LEU A 416 18.55 -31.26 -9.42
N LEU A 417 19.75 -30.95 -9.93
CA LEU A 417 21.04 -31.06 -9.19
C LEU A 417 21.99 -29.88 -9.53
N CYS A 418 22.25 -28.97 -8.59
CA CYS A 418 22.75 -27.62 -8.90
C CYS A 418 24.28 -27.38 -8.80
N ARG A 419 25.11 -28.34 -8.36
CA ARG A 419 26.58 -28.17 -8.25
C ARG A 419 27.41 -29.42 -8.51
N SER A 420 27.19 -30.50 -7.77
CA SER A 420 28.29 -31.46 -7.51
C SER A 420 28.39 -32.53 -8.60
N PHE A 421 29.47 -32.50 -9.40
CA PHE A 421 29.63 -33.43 -10.53
C PHE A 421 29.57 -34.93 -10.16
N PRO A 422 30.23 -35.42 -9.08
CA PRO A 422 30.08 -36.81 -8.67
C PRO A 422 28.64 -37.18 -8.30
N VAL A 423 27.90 -36.25 -7.72
CA VAL A 423 26.49 -36.44 -7.29
C VAL A 423 25.54 -36.36 -8.49
N GLN A 424 25.85 -35.54 -9.49
CA GLN A 424 25.19 -35.52 -10.79
C GLN A 424 25.40 -36.83 -11.56
N GLN A 425 26.61 -37.40 -11.52
CA GLN A 425 26.89 -38.73 -12.06
C GLN A 425 26.17 -39.84 -11.26
N GLU A 426 26.10 -39.74 -9.93
CA GLU A 426 25.33 -40.66 -9.08
C GLU A 426 23.84 -40.66 -9.47
N ALA A 427 23.24 -39.49 -9.71
CA ALA A 427 21.87 -39.36 -10.17
C ALA A 427 21.65 -40.03 -11.54
N ILE A 428 22.50 -39.73 -12.53
CA ILE A 428 22.41 -40.32 -13.89
C ILE A 428 22.54 -41.85 -13.82
N ASN A 429 23.52 -42.36 -13.06
CA ASN A 429 23.72 -43.80 -12.88
C ASN A 429 22.55 -44.44 -12.12
N GLY A 430 21.99 -43.77 -11.11
CA GLY A 430 20.81 -44.23 -10.36
C GLY A 430 19.56 -44.34 -11.24
N LEU A 431 19.29 -43.33 -12.07
CA LEU A 431 18.20 -43.36 -13.06
C LEU A 431 18.39 -44.53 -14.03
N LYS A 432 19.59 -44.68 -14.59
CA LYS A 432 19.92 -45.76 -15.53
C LYS A 432 19.72 -47.14 -14.90
N LEU A 433 20.26 -47.36 -13.70
CA LEU A 433 20.10 -48.60 -12.94
C LEU A 433 18.63 -48.89 -12.58
N GLY A 434 17.86 -47.88 -12.20
CA GLY A 434 16.42 -48.02 -11.93
C GLY A 434 15.61 -48.38 -13.18
N VAL A 435 16.04 -47.92 -14.35
CA VAL A 435 15.44 -48.25 -15.67
C VAL A 435 15.90 -49.62 -16.19
N GLU A 436 17.13 -50.04 -15.90
CA GLU A 436 17.68 -51.37 -16.26
C GLU A 436 17.09 -52.48 -15.39
N ASN A 437 16.93 -52.25 -14.08
CA ASN A 437 16.28 -53.16 -13.15
C ASN A 437 14.74 -53.18 -13.27
N GLY A 438 14.16 -52.40 -14.20
CA GLY A 438 12.71 -52.37 -14.44
C GLY A 438 11.86 -51.67 -13.37
N ILE A 439 12.48 -51.04 -12.37
CA ILE A 439 11.79 -50.23 -11.34
C ILE A 439 11.08 -49.05 -12.01
N ILE A 440 11.73 -48.42 -12.99
CA ILE A 440 11.17 -47.34 -13.80
C ILE A 440 10.83 -47.91 -15.19
N GLY A 441 9.55 -48.20 -15.41
CA GLY A 441 9.07 -48.71 -16.69
C GLY A 441 9.32 -47.72 -17.84
N ARG A 442 9.73 -48.24 -19.01
CA ARG A 442 10.07 -47.45 -20.22
C ARG A 442 9.03 -46.36 -20.55
N GLN A 443 7.75 -46.67 -20.45
CA GLN A 443 6.66 -45.73 -20.75
C GLN A 443 6.71 -44.46 -19.88
N ARG A 444 7.20 -44.53 -18.63
CA ARG A 444 7.36 -43.38 -17.72
C ARG A 444 8.44 -42.40 -18.20
N ILE A 445 9.54 -42.93 -18.76
CA ILE A 445 10.59 -42.13 -19.42
C ILE A 445 10.00 -41.43 -20.64
N GLU A 446 9.34 -42.16 -21.54
CA GLU A 446 8.80 -41.59 -22.77
C GLU A 446 7.64 -40.60 -22.53
N GLN A 447 6.83 -40.78 -21.49
CA GLN A 447 5.77 -39.83 -21.10
C GLN A 447 6.37 -38.49 -20.68
N SER A 448 7.37 -38.50 -19.81
CA SER A 448 8.08 -37.29 -19.38
C SER A 448 8.86 -36.63 -20.52
N LEU A 449 9.50 -37.44 -21.38
CA LEU A 449 10.21 -36.92 -22.54
C LEU A 449 9.27 -36.17 -23.48
N ARG A 450 8.08 -36.70 -23.79
CA ARG A 450 7.07 -35.99 -24.59
C ARG A 450 6.77 -34.61 -23.99
N ARG A 451 6.44 -34.52 -22.69
CA ARG A 451 6.19 -33.24 -22.01
C ARG A 451 7.37 -32.26 -22.08
N VAL A 452 8.61 -32.75 -21.92
CA VAL A 452 9.83 -31.91 -21.99
C VAL A 452 10.09 -31.43 -23.43
N LEU A 453 9.82 -32.25 -24.45
CA LEU A 453 9.90 -31.84 -25.84
C LEU A 453 8.79 -30.85 -26.22
N ASP A 454 7.55 -31.07 -25.75
CA ASP A 454 6.43 -30.14 -25.89
C ASP A 454 6.71 -28.79 -25.21
N LEU A 455 7.45 -28.79 -24.09
CA LEU A 455 7.93 -27.60 -23.40
C LEU A 455 8.94 -26.84 -24.28
N LYS A 456 9.99 -27.53 -24.73
CA LYS A 456 11.05 -26.96 -25.59
C LYS A 456 10.48 -26.38 -26.88
N ALA A 457 9.57 -27.10 -27.54
CA ALA A 457 8.95 -26.68 -28.80
C ALA A 457 8.13 -25.37 -28.70
N ARG A 458 7.66 -24.98 -27.50
CA ARG A 458 6.98 -23.69 -27.29
C ARG A 458 7.93 -22.51 -27.11
N CYS A 459 9.18 -22.73 -26.71
CA CYS A 459 10.06 -21.66 -26.22
C CYS A 459 11.43 -21.55 -26.88
N THR A 460 11.89 -22.56 -27.61
CA THR A 460 13.24 -22.58 -28.18
C THR A 460 13.34 -23.42 -29.45
N SER A 461 14.18 -22.96 -30.37
CA SER A 461 14.59 -23.62 -31.60
C SER A 461 16.08 -23.32 -31.84
N TRP A 462 16.77 -24.10 -32.67
CA TRP A 462 18.20 -23.84 -32.94
C TRP A 462 18.47 -22.44 -33.52
N GLU A 463 17.54 -21.92 -34.33
CA GLU A 463 17.59 -20.55 -34.84
C GLU A 463 17.59 -19.52 -33.70
N GLN A 464 16.66 -19.65 -32.74
CA GLN A 464 16.53 -18.73 -31.60
C GLN A 464 17.67 -18.89 -30.58
N ALA A 465 18.03 -20.13 -30.24
CA ALA A 465 19.02 -20.46 -29.21
C ALA A 465 20.44 -19.99 -29.55
N LEU A 466 20.74 -19.88 -30.85
CA LEU A 466 22.06 -19.49 -31.35
C LEU A 466 22.12 -18.02 -31.81
N ASN A 467 21.00 -17.31 -31.79
CA ASN A 467 20.89 -15.89 -32.12
C ASN A 467 20.14 -15.10 -31.01
N PRO A 468 20.64 -15.09 -29.75
CA PRO A 468 20.03 -14.31 -28.68
C PRO A 468 20.08 -12.80 -29.01
N PRO A 469 19.01 -12.01 -28.73
CA PRO A 469 18.96 -10.58 -29.06
C PRO A 469 20.08 -9.71 -28.46
N GLY A 470 20.62 -10.16 -27.31
CA GLY A 470 21.76 -9.56 -26.61
C GLY A 470 21.56 -8.10 -26.19
N LEU A 471 22.69 -7.43 -25.95
CA LEU A 471 22.74 -6.04 -25.50
C LEU A 471 21.94 -5.08 -26.40
N SER A 472 21.88 -5.33 -27.72
CA SER A 472 21.20 -4.46 -28.68
C SER A 472 19.71 -4.25 -28.36
N SER A 473 19.03 -5.28 -27.87
CA SER A 473 17.62 -5.16 -27.45
C SER A 473 17.51 -4.60 -26.03
N LEU A 474 18.43 -4.96 -25.13
CA LEU A 474 18.45 -4.46 -23.75
C LEU A 474 18.60 -2.93 -23.72
N THR A 475 19.56 -2.35 -24.44
CA THR A 475 19.76 -0.90 -24.58
C THR A 475 18.50 -0.16 -25.02
N ARG A 476 17.68 -0.78 -25.87
CA ARG A 476 16.41 -0.23 -26.38
C ARG A 476 15.27 -0.29 -25.35
N MET A 477 15.23 -1.32 -24.50
CA MET A 477 14.19 -1.53 -23.47
C MET A 477 14.50 -0.79 -22.16
N GLN A 478 15.78 -0.54 -21.90
CA GLN A 478 16.32 0.06 -20.67
C GLN A 478 15.58 1.32 -20.19
N PRO A 479 15.25 2.33 -21.02
CA PRO A 479 14.63 3.57 -20.51
C PRO A 479 13.19 3.34 -20.03
N SER A 480 12.43 2.51 -20.75
CA SER A 480 11.08 2.09 -20.36
C SER A 480 11.08 1.26 -19.08
N HIS A 481 12.03 0.33 -18.94
CA HIS A 481 12.11 -0.54 -17.77
C HIS A 481 12.61 0.20 -16.53
N THR A 482 13.56 1.13 -16.66
CA THR A 482 13.98 2.04 -15.58
C THR A 482 12.81 2.92 -15.10
N ASN A 483 11.96 3.42 -16.01
CA ASN A 483 10.75 4.16 -15.63
C ASN A 483 9.74 3.25 -14.90
N LEU A 484 9.45 2.07 -15.44
CA LEU A 484 8.56 1.07 -14.82
C LEU A 484 9.02 0.68 -13.40
N SER A 485 10.32 0.39 -13.24
CA SER A 485 10.98 0.09 -11.96
C SER A 485 10.82 1.24 -10.97
N THR A 486 11.18 2.46 -11.37
CA THR A 486 11.02 3.68 -10.56
C THR A 486 9.57 3.87 -10.11
N ARG A 487 8.61 3.72 -11.04
CA ARG A 487 7.17 3.82 -10.78
C ARG A 487 6.69 2.73 -9.83
N ALA A 488 7.19 1.50 -9.96
CA ALA A 488 6.84 0.39 -9.09
C ALA A 488 7.33 0.60 -7.65
N TYR A 489 8.62 0.95 -7.46
CA TYR A 489 9.17 1.25 -6.13
C TYR A 489 8.51 2.47 -5.47
N ASN A 490 8.25 3.55 -6.22
CA ASN A 490 7.50 4.69 -5.71
C ASN A 490 6.07 4.29 -5.26
N SER A 491 5.47 3.29 -5.92
CA SER A 491 4.10 2.83 -5.62
C SER A 491 4.03 1.75 -4.54
N SER A 492 5.16 1.20 -4.07
CA SER A 492 5.20 0.08 -3.11
C SER A 492 5.50 0.48 -1.66
N ILE A 493 5.94 1.70 -1.38
CA ILE A 493 6.28 2.14 -0.02
C ILE A 493 5.01 2.31 0.83
N THR A 494 4.82 1.45 1.83
CA THR A 494 3.66 1.44 2.72
C THR A 494 3.99 2.13 4.05
N VAL A 495 3.25 3.19 4.39
CA VAL A 495 3.24 3.72 5.76
C VAL A 495 2.20 2.94 6.56
N MET A 496 2.66 1.95 7.32
CA MET A 496 1.82 1.06 8.14
C MET A 496 1.08 1.78 9.27
N ARG A 497 1.66 2.89 9.75
CA ARG A 497 1.09 3.83 10.73
C ARG A 497 1.96 5.07 10.82
N ASP A 498 1.35 6.18 11.20
CA ASP A 498 2.05 7.37 11.67
C ASP A 498 1.22 8.04 12.77
N LYS A 499 1.33 7.54 14.01
CA LYS A 499 0.44 7.98 15.11
C LYS A 499 0.55 9.48 15.40
N ASN A 500 1.77 10.00 15.38
CA ASN A 500 2.06 11.38 15.77
C ASN A 500 2.08 12.33 14.56
N ASN A 501 1.82 11.83 13.34
CA ASN A 501 1.89 12.60 12.08
C ASN A 501 3.32 13.15 11.84
N LEU A 502 4.33 12.30 12.07
CA LEU A 502 5.76 12.64 11.93
C LEU A 502 6.20 12.79 10.47
N LEU A 503 5.39 12.35 9.50
CA LEU A 503 5.70 12.39 8.08
C LEU A 503 4.96 13.52 7.35
N PRO A 504 5.65 14.30 6.48
CA PRO A 504 7.10 14.31 6.26
C PRO A 504 7.89 14.89 7.43
N LEU A 505 9.13 14.40 7.60
CA LEU A 505 10.05 14.82 8.66
C LEU A 505 10.37 16.32 8.62
N SER A 506 10.26 16.96 7.46
CA SER A 506 10.37 18.42 7.29
C SER A 506 9.36 19.24 8.11
N ASN A 507 8.30 18.61 8.63
CA ASN A 507 7.33 19.25 9.53
C ASN A 507 7.75 19.19 11.01
N VAL A 508 8.85 18.51 11.34
CA VAL A 508 9.21 18.09 12.70
C VAL A 508 10.67 18.37 13.07
N ILE A 509 11.58 18.45 12.07
CA ILE A 509 13.00 18.73 12.28
C ILE A 509 13.54 19.80 11.32
N GLU A 510 14.01 20.92 11.86
CA GLU A 510 14.55 22.06 11.10
C GLU A 510 15.86 21.70 10.40
N ALA A 511 16.24 22.44 9.35
CA ALA A 511 17.30 22.01 8.42
C ALA A 511 18.71 21.84 9.06
N ASP A 512 19.00 22.58 10.13
CA ASP A 512 20.27 22.56 10.85
C ASP A 512 20.39 21.46 11.91
N GLU A 513 19.27 20.89 12.37
CA GLU A 513 19.24 19.86 13.42
C GLU A 513 19.84 18.51 12.95
N GLU A 514 20.40 17.73 13.89
CA GLU A 514 21.03 16.43 13.59
C GLU A 514 19.97 15.31 13.51
N LEU A 515 19.87 14.63 12.37
CA LEU A 515 19.07 13.40 12.18
C LEU A 515 19.95 12.17 12.44
N LEU A 516 19.48 11.19 13.22
CA LEU A 516 20.19 9.93 13.44
C LEU A 516 19.59 8.78 12.63
N LEU A 517 20.41 8.13 11.80
CA LEU A 517 20.11 6.87 11.11
C LEU A 517 20.82 5.71 11.82
N LEU A 518 20.03 4.72 12.27
CA LEU A 518 20.49 3.48 12.88
C LEU A 518 20.16 2.30 11.97
N THR A 519 21.18 1.57 11.51
CA THR A 519 21.01 0.47 10.52
C THR A 519 21.56 -0.87 11.01
N PRO A 520 20.93 -2.00 10.66
CA PRO A 520 21.47 -3.32 10.93
C PRO A 520 22.60 -3.63 9.93
N LEU A 521 23.55 -4.47 10.33
CA LEU A 521 24.46 -5.11 9.38
C LEU A 521 23.70 -6.18 8.59
N VAL A 522 23.61 -6.01 7.28
CA VAL A 522 22.88 -6.91 6.36
C VAL A 522 23.82 -7.25 5.21
N LYS A 523 23.86 -8.51 4.78
CA LYS A 523 24.63 -8.87 3.58
C LYS A 523 24.00 -8.16 2.36
N PRO A 524 24.81 -7.59 1.44
CA PRO A 524 24.25 -7.07 0.20
C PRO A 524 23.46 -8.17 -0.52
N LEU A 525 22.45 -7.76 -1.30
CA LEU A 525 21.82 -8.67 -2.25
C LEU A 525 22.89 -9.24 -3.20
N PRO A 526 22.69 -10.44 -3.79
CA PRO A 526 23.65 -11.05 -4.71
C PRO A 526 23.93 -10.18 -5.94
N THR A 527 24.89 -9.27 -5.80
CA THR A 527 25.53 -8.60 -6.93
C THR A 527 26.32 -9.64 -7.71
N SER A 528 26.48 -9.38 -9.01
CA SER A 528 27.03 -10.35 -9.94
C SER A 528 28.44 -10.80 -9.53
N ALA A 529 28.87 -11.97 -10.01
CA ALA A 529 30.11 -12.61 -9.53
C ALA A 529 31.40 -11.77 -9.68
N VAL A 530 31.37 -10.66 -10.44
CA VAL A 530 32.47 -9.67 -10.48
C VAL A 530 32.59 -8.93 -9.14
N SER A 531 31.48 -8.45 -8.58
CA SER A 531 31.45 -7.65 -7.35
C SER A 531 31.97 -8.43 -6.14
N LEU A 532 31.68 -9.74 -6.08
CA LEU A 532 32.24 -10.63 -5.06
C LEU A 532 33.76 -10.73 -5.19
N SER A 533 34.31 -10.86 -6.40
CA SER A 533 35.77 -10.91 -6.60
C SER A 533 36.49 -9.61 -6.20
N VAL A 534 35.84 -8.45 -6.35
CA VAL A 534 36.37 -7.18 -5.80
C VAL A 534 36.38 -7.21 -4.27
N THR A 535 35.35 -7.79 -3.65
CA THR A 535 35.28 -7.94 -2.18
C THR A 535 36.35 -8.90 -1.65
N GLU A 536 36.59 -10.01 -2.34
CA GLU A 536 37.63 -10.99 -1.99
C GLU A 536 39.06 -10.48 -2.27
N SER A 537 39.25 -9.58 -3.25
CA SER A 537 40.56 -9.00 -3.56
C SER A 537 41.20 -8.23 -2.38
N VAL A 538 40.39 -7.79 -1.41
CA VAL A 538 40.82 -7.15 -0.15
C VAL A 538 41.56 -8.13 0.79
N HIS A 539 41.55 -9.43 0.51
CA HIS A 539 42.37 -10.45 1.19
C HIS A 539 43.59 -10.91 0.35
N GLY A 540 43.92 -10.21 -0.75
CA GLY A 540 44.79 -10.73 -1.81
C GLY A 540 46.21 -10.15 -1.98
N SER A 541 46.61 -9.06 -1.32
CA SER A 541 48.00 -8.54 -1.42
C SER A 541 48.39 -7.54 -0.32
N LEU A 542 49.58 -7.69 0.26
CA LEU A 542 50.18 -6.74 1.20
C LEU A 542 51.15 -5.79 0.48
N ASP A 543 50.80 -4.50 0.39
CA ASP A 543 51.72 -3.45 -0.06
C ASP A 543 51.59 -2.22 0.89
N PRO A 544 52.47 -2.03 1.88
CA PRO A 544 52.17 -1.29 3.11
C PRO A 544 52.42 0.24 3.04
N LEU A 545 52.47 0.85 1.84
CA LEU A 545 53.03 2.21 1.67
C LEU A 545 52.19 3.22 0.85
N SER A 546 50.88 3.03 0.65
CA SER A 546 50.00 4.15 0.21
C SER A 546 48.49 3.94 0.42
N SER A 547 47.99 4.04 1.66
CA SER A 547 46.57 4.39 1.88
C SER A 547 46.35 5.17 3.18
N GLY A 548 45.34 6.04 3.18
CA GLY A 548 45.01 6.94 4.28
C GLY A 548 44.22 6.27 5.41
N ARG A 549 44.14 6.93 6.57
CA ARG A 549 43.35 6.47 7.73
C ARG A 549 41.85 6.52 7.43
N THR A 550 41.27 5.41 7.01
CA THR A 550 39.82 5.13 7.16
C THR A 550 39.63 3.99 8.14
N SER A 551 38.71 4.16 9.10
CA SER A 551 38.33 3.11 10.05
C SER A 551 37.79 1.88 9.32
N SER A 552 38.08 0.68 9.85
CA SER A 552 37.57 -0.59 9.33
C SER A 552 36.04 -0.62 9.35
N ILE A 553 35.42 -0.51 8.18
CA ILE A 553 33.98 -0.65 7.95
C ILE A 553 33.56 -2.09 8.28
N LEU A 554 32.41 -2.28 8.90
CA LEU A 554 31.90 -3.61 9.23
C LEU A 554 31.24 -4.26 8.01
N SER A 555 31.42 -5.58 7.84
CA SER A 555 30.80 -6.31 6.72
C SER A 555 29.26 -6.18 6.79
N GLY A 556 28.67 -5.69 5.70
CA GLY A 556 27.23 -5.38 5.61
C GLY A 556 26.82 -3.95 6.02
N GLU A 557 27.76 -3.08 6.38
CA GLU A 557 27.50 -1.67 6.71
C GLU A 557 27.27 -0.80 5.45
N ASP A 558 27.95 -1.12 4.35
CA ASP A 558 27.88 -0.35 3.10
C ASP A 558 26.48 -0.34 2.44
N VAL A 559 25.63 -1.34 2.72
CA VAL A 559 24.28 -1.49 2.13
C VAL A 559 23.42 -0.25 2.35
N PHE A 560 23.50 0.38 3.52
CA PHE A 560 22.69 1.56 3.86
C PHE A 560 23.45 2.88 3.76
N LYS A 561 24.70 2.85 3.28
CA LYS A 561 25.57 4.04 3.13
C LYS A 561 24.96 5.07 2.16
N GLU A 562 24.34 4.59 1.08
CA GLU A 562 23.69 5.47 0.09
C GLU A 562 22.32 5.99 0.56
N LEU A 563 21.64 5.28 1.48
CA LEU A 563 20.48 5.82 2.19
C LEU A 563 20.89 7.01 3.08
N GLY A 564 21.95 6.86 3.89
CA GLY A 564 22.48 7.94 4.73
C GLY A 564 22.91 9.17 3.91
N ARG A 565 23.60 8.96 2.79
CA ARG A 565 23.94 10.03 1.82
C ARG A 565 22.70 10.67 1.21
N SER A 566 21.72 9.89 0.76
CA SER A 566 20.50 10.40 0.13
C SER A 566 19.63 11.21 1.09
N LEU A 567 19.53 10.79 2.36
CA LEU A 567 18.90 11.58 3.41
C LEU A 567 19.62 12.93 3.63
N SER A 568 20.95 12.95 3.66
CA SER A 568 21.71 14.20 3.84
C SER A 568 21.59 15.14 2.63
N ARG A 569 21.61 14.61 1.40
CA ARG A 569 21.32 15.38 0.17
C ARG A 569 19.91 15.99 0.20
N GLN A 570 18.89 15.18 0.52
CA GLN A 570 17.49 15.62 0.55
C GLN A 570 17.23 16.67 1.64
N ARG A 571 17.84 16.50 2.82
CA ARG A 571 17.71 17.40 3.97
C ARG A 571 18.50 18.71 3.79
N ASN A 572 19.56 18.71 2.97
CA ASN A 572 20.61 19.73 2.97
C ASN A 572 21.16 20.00 4.40
N GLY A 573 21.32 18.94 5.18
CA GLY A 573 21.60 19.02 6.62
C GLY A 573 22.32 17.78 7.17
N ARG A 574 22.61 17.81 8.48
CA ARG A 574 23.40 16.78 9.15
C ARG A 574 22.62 15.48 9.34
N VAL A 575 23.22 14.38 8.87
CA VAL A 575 22.79 13.02 9.16
C VAL A 575 23.94 12.28 9.83
N LEU A 576 23.72 11.83 11.06
CA LEU A 576 24.59 10.92 11.77
C LEU A 576 24.15 9.50 11.41
N HIS A 577 25.05 8.66 10.91
CA HIS A 577 24.75 7.28 10.51
C HIS A 577 25.68 6.33 11.27
N THR A 578 25.12 5.32 11.94
CA THR A 578 25.90 4.27 12.60
C THR A 578 25.17 2.93 12.59
N SER A 579 25.93 1.83 12.52
CA SER A 579 25.39 0.47 12.52
C SER A 579 25.24 -0.12 13.92
N TYR A 580 24.19 -0.92 14.11
CA TYR A 580 23.95 -1.68 15.34
C TYR A 580 24.04 -3.19 15.09
N THR A 581 24.26 -3.95 16.17
CA THR A 581 24.62 -5.38 16.14
C THR A 581 23.91 -6.16 17.25
N SER A 582 24.14 -7.48 17.32
CA SER A 582 23.68 -8.35 18.42
C SER A 582 24.12 -7.90 19.82
N ASN A 583 25.15 -7.05 19.93
CA ASN A 583 25.57 -6.41 21.18
C ASN A 583 24.55 -5.38 21.73
N GLY A 584 23.45 -5.12 21.02
CA GLY A 584 22.35 -4.28 21.50
C GLY A 584 22.65 -2.77 21.52
N VAL A 585 21.99 -2.07 22.42
CA VAL A 585 22.21 -0.63 22.66
C VAL A 585 23.49 -0.45 23.47
N ARG A 586 24.35 0.47 23.02
CA ARG A 586 25.66 0.77 23.61
C ARG A 586 25.66 2.24 24.03
N PRO A 587 26.52 2.69 24.97
CA PRO A 587 26.56 4.10 25.39
C PRO A 587 26.75 5.11 24.23
N ILE A 588 27.46 4.73 23.17
CA ILE A 588 27.58 5.55 21.94
C ILE A 588 26.24 5.70 21.19
N HIS A 589 25.39 4.68 21.19
CA HIS A 589 24.04 4.77 20.61
C HIS A 589 23.17 5.69 21.49
N GLU A 590 23.32 5.62 22.82
CA GLU A 590 22.59 6.48 23.77
C GLU A 590 22.97 7.96 23.62
N ASP A 591 24.27 8.30 23.53
CA ASP A 591 24.75 9.67 23.25
C ASP A 591 24.15 10.23 21.95
N LEU A 592 24.21 9.44 20.87
CA LEU A 592 23.69 9.83 19.57
C LEU A 592 22.15 10.06 19.62
N ILE A 593 21.41 9.22 20.34
CA ILE A 593 19.95 9.39 20.55
C ILE A 593 19.65 10.59 21.47
N GLN A 594 20.52 10.91 22.43
CA GLN A 594 20.40 12.11 23.27
C GLN A 594 20.75 13.40 22.52
N ARG A 595 21.52 13.32 21.43
CA ARG A 595 21.88 14.48 20.60
C ARG A 595 20.94 14.74 19.43
N ALA A 596 20.47 13.71 18.74
CA ALA A 596 19.68 13.88 17.52
C ALA A 596 18.23 14.33 17.77
N SER A 597 17.72 15.26 16.96
CA SER A 597 16.35 15.77 17.09
C SER A 597 15.30 14.80 16.54
N ALA A 598 15.69 13.86 15.68
CA ALA A 598 14.88 12.72 15.27
C ALA A 598 15.74 11.48 15.03
N VAL A 599 15.12 10.30 15.10
CA VAL A 599 15.78 9.00 14.90
C VAL A 599 15.02 8.19 13.84
N VAL A 600 15.77 7.59 12.92
CA VAL A 600 15.29 6.57 11.97
C VAL A 600 15.99 5.26 12.28
N VAL A 601 15.23 4.22 12.62
CA VAL A 601 15.74 2.85 12.80
C VAL A 601 15.31 2.00 11.62
N VAL A 602 16.27 1.47 10.85
CA VAL A 602 16.00 0.47 9.81
C VAL A 602 15.99 -0.92 10.46
N THR A 603 15.13 -1.85 10.01
CA THR A 603 15.20 -3.27 10.35
C THR A 603 15.10 -4.17 9.11
N ALA A 604 15.75 -5.33 9.17
CA ALA A 604 15.71 -6.35 8.14
C ALA A 604 15.45 -7.71 8.81
N ASP A 605 14.21 -8.18 8.72
CA ASP A 605 13.72 -9.44 9.29
C ASP A 605 14.01 -9.57 10.79
N ALA A 606 13.68 -8.54 11.57
CA ALA A 606 13.78 -8.50 13.03
C ALA A 606 13.01 -9.64 13.73
N ASN A 607 11.96 -10.19 13.11
CA ASN A 607 11.28 -11.37 13.65
C ASN A 607 12.14 -12.65 13.59
N ARG A 608 13.10 -12.74 12.66
CA ARG A 608 14.14 -13.79 12.67
C ARG A 608 15.36 -13.34 13.48
N ASN A 609 15.70 -12.06 13.39
CA ASN A 609 16.84 -11.42 14.03
C ASN A 609 16.42 -10.70 15.33
N LEU A 610 16.05 -11.47 16.36
CA LEU A 610 15.42 -10.93 17.59
C LEU A 610 16.20 -9.80 18.28
N TYR A 611 17.53 -9.73 18.11
CA TYR A 611 18.34 -8.60 18.59
C TYR A 611 17.90 -7.26 17.98
N GLN A 612 17.48 -7.22 16.72
CA GLN A 612 16.94 -6.02 16.07
C GLN A 612 15.60 -5.61 16.67
N GLN A 613 14.75 -6.58 17.04
CA GLN A 613 13.48 -6.30 17.69
C GLN A 613 13.69 -5.72 19.10
N GLY A 614 14.60 -6.30 19.88
CA GLY A 614 15.01 -5.78 21.20
C GLY A 614 15.64 -4.39 21.11
N PHE A 615 16.56 -4.18 20.16
CA PHE A 615 17.20 -2.88 19.90
C PHE A 615 16.18 -1.79 19.59
N SER A 616 15.29 -2.03 18.62
CA SER A 616 14.28 -1.05 18.18
C SER A 616 13.30 -0.69 19.30
N LYS A 617 12.89 -1.68 20.11
CA LYS A 617 12.04 -1.47 21.29
C LYS A 617 12.74 -0.63 22.36
N HIS A 618 14.01 -0.90 22.63
CA HIS A 618 14.80 -0.09 23.56
C HIS A 618 14.96 1.35 23.05
N VAL A 619 15.28 1.56 21.77
CA VAL A 619 15.36 2.91 21.17
C VAL A 619 14.01 3.62 21.27
N SER A 620 12.88 2.93 21.02
CA SER A 620 11.54 3.50 21.20
C SER A 620 11.25 3.91 22.64
N MET A 621 11.66 3.10 23.62
CA MET A 621 11.55 3.45 25.05
C MET A 621 12.37 4.71 25.38
N VAL A 622 13.64 4.76 24.96
CA VAL A 622 14.56 5.90 25.19
C VAL A 622 14.10 7.17 24.48
N CYS A 623 13.38 7.08 23.35
CA CYS A 623 12.76 8.23 22.69
C CYS A 623 11.49 8.72 23.42
N GLN A 624 10.79 7.84 24.14
CA GLN A 624 9.54 8.15 24.87
C GLN A 624 9.76 8.59 26.33
N SER A 625 10.91 8.29 26.93
CA SER A 625 11.17 8.45 28.37
C SER A 625 11.90 9.73 28.78
N GLN A 626 12.06 10.71 27.89
CA GLN A 626 12.89 11.90 28.15
C GLN A 626 12.10 13.07 28.75
N TYR A 627 12.78 13.82 29.61
CA TYR A 627 12.27 15.01 30.28
C TYR A 627 13.22 16.18 30.01
N THR A 628 12.67 17.39 29.89
CA THR A 628 13.45 18.63 29.84
C THR A 628 14.02 18.96 31.23
N SER A 629 14.94 19.93 31.29
CA SER A 629 15.38 20.54 32.55
C SER A 629 14.29 21.33 33.28
N SER A 630 13.14 21.60 32.64
CA SER A 630 11.90 22.11 33.28
C SER A 630 11.00 20.99 33.83
N GLY A 631 11.33 19.71 33.63
CA GLY A 631 10.53 18.56 34.06
C GLY A 631 9.40 18.15 33.10
N GLU A 632 9.28 18.81 31.95
CA GLU A 632 8.27 18.51 30.93
C GLU A 632 8.72 17.31 30.07
N ARG A 633 7.80 16.39 29.75
CA ARG A 633 8.12 15.20 28.97
C ARG A 633 8.25 15.54 27.48
N ARG A 634 9.43 15.35 26.88
CA ARG A 634 9.70 15.59 25.46
C ARG A 634 9.93 14.26 24.74
N GLU A 635 8.90 13.75 24.07
CA GLU A 635 9.06 12.58 23.18
C GLU A 635 9.88 12.98 21.94
N ARG A 636 10.87 12.15 21.57
CA ARG A 636 11.63 12.34 20.32
C ARG A 636 10.93 11.64 19.14
N PRO A 637 10.84 12.28 17.96
CA PRO A 637 10.41 11.64 16.72
C PRO A 637 11.23 10.38 16.43
N LEU A 638 10.56 9.23 16.37
CA LEU A 638 11.13 7.95 15.95
C LEU A 638 10.31 7.37 14.80
N VAL A 639 10.98 7.10 13.68
CA VAL A 639 10.44 6.34 12.55
C VAL A 639 11.18 5.01 12.48
N VAL A 640 10.44 3.90 12.47
CA VAL A 640 11.01 2.57 12.18
C VAL A 640 10.69 2.19 10.74
N VAL A 641 11.67 1.64 10.02
CA VAL A 641 11.53 1.24 8.61
C VAL A 641 11.95 -0.21 8.45
N ALA A 642 11.00 -1.11 8.19
CA ALA A 642 11.31 -2.48 7.81
C ALA A 642 11.57 -2.57 6.30
N VAL A 643 12.76 -3.04 5.93
CA VAL A 643 13.21 -3.12 4.54
C VAL A 643 13.20 -4.54 3.95
N SER A 644 12.66 -5.50 4.70
CA SER A 644 12.36 -6.85 4.25
C SER A 644 10.95 -7.22 4.73
N SER A 645 10.79 -8.15 5.69
CA SER A 645 9.49 -8.48 6.28
C SER A 645 8.73 -7.26 6.84
N PRO A 646 7.51 -6.96 6.37
CA PRO A 646 6.66 -5.92 6.96
C PRO A 646 6.07 -6.37 8.32
N TYR A 647 6.25 -7.63 8.71
CA TYR A 647 5.68 -8.20 9.93
C TYR A 647 6.55 -7.95 11.16
N ASP A 648 7.77 -7.40 11.00
CA ASP A 648 8.72 -7.06 12.09
C ASP A 648 8.06 -6.28 13.24
N PHE A 649 7.18 -5.32 12.92
CA PHE A 649 6.38 -4.59 13.92
C PHE A 649 4.91 -4.41 13.53
N ALA A 650 4.39 -5.09 12.48
CA ALA A 650 3.01 -4.91 11.98
C ALA A 650 1.95 -4.94 13.08
N MET A 651 2.07 -5.87 14.03
CA MET A 651 1.15 -6.08 15.16
C MET A 651 1.61 -5.42 16.47
N ASP A 652 2.87 -4.99 16.56
CA ASP A 652 3.43 -4.43 17.79
C ASP A 652 3.12 -2.94 17.92
N SER A 653 2.23 -2.57 18.84
CA SER A 653 1.75 -1.20 18.98
C SER A 653 2.71 -0.25 19.71
N SER A 654 3.86 -0.71 20.21
CA SER A 654 4.85 0.15 20.90
C SER A 654 5.50 1.18 19.95
N ILE A 655 5.76 0.75 18.71
CA ILE A 655 6.31 1.60 17.65
C ILE A 655 5.24 2.58 17.12
N GLY A 656 5.52 3.88 17.19
CA GLY A 656 4.58 4.96 16.85
C GLY A 656 4.38 5.18 15.36
N THR A 657 5.47 5.27 14.61
CA THR A 657 5.49 5.50 13.15
C THR A 657 6.33 4.41 12.50
N TYR A 658 5.75 3.70 11.54
CA TYR A 658 6.33 2.48 10.94
C TYR A 658 6.08 2.44 9.44
N ILE A 659 7.13 2.17 8.67
CA ILE A 659 7.15 2.16 7.21
C ILE A 659 7.69 0.80 6.73
N CYS A 660 7.16 0.29 5.62
CA CYS A 660 7.66 -0.92 4.95
C CYS A 660 8.05 -0.60 3.50
N THR A 661 9.24 -1.01 3.08
CA THR A 661 9.72 -0.89 1.69
C THR A 661 9.67 -2.21 0.92
N TYR A 662 9.57 -3.35 1.62
CA TYR A 662 9.54 -4.73 1.09
C TYR A 662 10.79 -5.18 0.32
N ASP A 663 11.80 -4.31 0.23
CA ASP A 663 13.08 -4.49 -0.47
C ASP A 663 14.09 -3.43 0.01
N PHE A 664 15.39 -3.74 -0.04
CA PHE A 664 16.50 -2.86 0.33
C PHE A 664 17.44 -2.54 -0.84
N THR A 665 17.04 -2.79 -2.09
CA THR A 665 17.66 -2.20 -3.27
C THR A 665 17.73 -0.66 -3.20
N GLU A 666 18.70 -0.06 -3.89
CA GLU A 666 18.88 1.40 -3.88
C GLU A 666 17.62 2.15 -4.34
N THR A 667 16.88 1.63 -5.33
CA THR A 667 15.66 2.28 -5.82
C THR A 667 14.53 2.26 -4.78
N ALA A 668 14.42 1.20 -3.97
CA ALA A 668 13.50 1.16 -2.82
C ALA A 668 13.90 2.19 -1.74
N LEU A 669 15.20 2.31 -1.45
CA LEU A 669 15.72 3.25 -0.45
C LEU A 669 15.62 4.71 -0.91
N GLN A 670 15.78 4.99 -2.21
CA GLN A 670 15.49 6.31 -2.79
C GLN A 670 13.99 6.67 -2.73
N ALA A 671 13.09 5.70 -2.98
CA ALA A 671 11.65 5.91 -2.83
C ALA A 671 11.25 6.18 -1.37
N LEU A 672 11.87 5.47 -0.41
CA LEU A 672 11.73 5.73 1.03
C LEU A 672 12.10 7.18 1.39
N VAL A 673 13.24 7.70 0.90
CA VAL A 673 13.66 9.10 1.18
C VAL A 673 12.60 10.10 0.70
N LYS A 674 12.00 9.88 -0.47
CA LYS A 674 10.92 10.73 -1.00
C LYS A 674 9.65 10.68 -0.14
N VAL A 675 9.31 9.53 0.45
CA VAL A 675 8.20 9.42 1.41
C VAL A 675 8.53 10.10 2.74
N LEU A 676 9.75 9.96 3.24
CA LEU A 676 10.21 10.59 4.49
C LEU A 676 10.19 12.12 4.41
N TYR A 677 10.44 12.71 3.24
CA TYR A 677 10.44 14.17 3.02
C TYR A 677 9.20 14.72 2.30
N GLY A 678 8.28 13.85 1.85
CA GLY A 678 6.95 14.27 1.34
C GLY A 678 6.90 14.61 -0.15
N ASP A 679 8.01 14.41 -0.88
CA ASP A 679 8.06 14.44 -2.36
C ASP A 679 7.12 13.39 -2.99
N LEU A 680 6.85 12.31 -2.24
CA LEU A 680 6.05 11.16 -2.67
C LEU A 680 5.00 10.82 -1.62
N THR A 681 3.73 10.94 -1.98
CA THR A 681 2.61 10.50 -1.13
C THR A 681 2.49 8.97 -1.20
N PRO A 682 2.62 8.23 -0.07
CA PRO A 682 2.49 6.78 -0.07
C PRO A 682 1.04 6.37 -0.33
N SER A 683 0.83 5.49 -1.29
CA SER A 683 -0.49 4.94 -1.69
C SER A 683 -0.63 3.44 -1.44
N ALA A 684 0.48 2.75 -1.15
CA ALA A 684 0.51 1.34 -0.86
C ALA A 684 -0.16 1.00 0.49
N ALA A 685 -0.60 -0.25 0.61
CA ALA A 685 -1.08 -0.83 1.86
C ALA A 685 -0.52 -2.25 1.99
N LEU A 686 -0.42 -2.78 3.22
CA LEU A 686 -0.07 -4.18 3.41
C LEU A 686 -1.04 -5.07 2.60
N PRO A 687 -0.55 -6.05 1.81
CA PRO A 687 -1.43 -6.98 1.12
C PRO A 687 -2.04 -8.01 2.09
N GLY A 688 -3.08 -8.72 1.66
CA GLY A 688 -3.71 -9.78 2.45
C GLY A 688 -4.57 -9.30 3.62
N SER A 689 -4.76 -10.20 4.58
CA SER A 689 -5.80 -10.21 5.62
C SER A 689 -5.57 -9.17 6.71
N ILE A 690 -4.31 -8.95 7.11
CA ILE A 690 -3.97 -7.85 8.02
C ILE A 690 -4.23 -6.49 7.35
N GLY A 691 -3.88 -6.35 6.06
CA GLY A 691 -4.19 -5.17 5.26
C GLY A 691 -5.69 -4.92 5.07
N ARG A 692 -6.47 -5.98 4.84
CA ARG A 692 -7.94 -5.91 4.82
C ARG A 692 -8.49 -5.53 6.19
N THR A 693 -7.94 -6.05 7.28
CA THR A 693 -8.35 -5.67 8.65
C THR A 693 -8.09 -4.19 8.92
N GLN A 694 -6.96 -3.64 8.46
CA GLN A 694 -6.71 -2.20 8.51
C GLN A 694 -7.67 -1.39 7.61
N LYS A 695 -7.99 -1.87 6.39
CA LYS A 695 -9.01 -1.27 5.50
C LYS A 695 -10.45 -1.42 6.03
N ILE A 696 -10.71 -2.38 6.91
CA ILE A 696 -11.98 -2.55 7.65
C ILE A 696 -12.03 -1.64 8.88
N HIS A 697 -10.90 -1.37 9.55
CA HIS A 697 -10.79 -0.28 10.52
C HIS A 697 -10.87 1.11 9.88
N GLN A 698 -10.40 1.26 8.63
CA GLN A 698 -10.74 2.38 7.74
C GLN A 698 -11.98 2.10 6.88
N SER A 699 -12.93 1.28 7.37
CA SER A 699 -14.29 1.37 6.87
C SER A 699 -14.74 2.82 7.06
N ARG A 700 -15.20 3.46 5.99
CA ARG A 700 -15.73 4.83 6.06
C ARG A 700 -16.96 4.76 6.95
N GLN A 701 -16.80 5.11 8.23
CA GLN A 701 -17.89 5.05 9.20
C GLN A 701 -18.99 5.98 8.69
N HIS A 702 -20.05 5.37 8.18
CA HIS A 702 -21.23 6.06 7.69
C HIS A 702 -22.06 6.45 8.92
N TRP A 703 -21.73 7.60 9.49
CA TRP A 703 -22.49 8.15 10.60
C TRP A 703 -23.92 8.41 10.17
N LEU A 704 -24.87 8.16 11.07
CA LEU A 704 -26.25 8.56 10.87
C LEU A 704 -26.30 10.09 10.80
N VAL A 705 -26.55 10.61 9.60
CA VAL A 705 -26.76 12.04 9.38
C VAL A 705 -28.25 12.31 9.41
N GLU A 706 -28.71 12.95 10.47
CA GLU A 706 -30.09 13.42 10.60
C GLU A 706 -30.25 14.80 9.95
N ASN A 707 -31.50 15.13 9.60
CA ASN A 707 -31.85 16.51 9.30
C ASN A 707 -31.82 17.32 10.62
N TRP A 708 -31.44 18.59 10.51
CA TRP A 708 -31.57 19.58 11.58
C TRP A 708 -33.02 19.77 12.03
N ASN A 709 -33.23 19.96 13.33
CA ASN A 709 -34.46 20.48 13.90
C ASN A 709 -34.13 21.56 14.93
N GLU A 710 -34.73 22.75 14.81
CA GLU A 710 -34.39 23.91 15.63
C GLU A 710 -34.63 23.66 17.13
N ASP A 711 -35.79 23.12 17.49
CA ASP A 711 -36.18 22.86 18.89
C ASP A 711 -35.26 21.85 19.60
N ARG A 712 -34.77 20.84 18.85
CA ARG A 712 -33.93 19.74 19.35
C ARG A 712 -32.45 20.09 19.38
N ASP A 713 -31.95 20.72 18.32
CA ASP A 713 -30.50 20.78 18.04
C ASP A 713 -29.85 22.12 18.41
N SER A 714 -30.60 23.22 18.56
CA SER A 714 -30.03 24.58 18.72
C SER A 714 -29.04 24.71 19.88
N PHE A 715 -29.44 24.32 21.09
CA PHE A 715 -28.58 24.39 22.28
C PHE A 715 -27.31 23.53 22.13
N ALA A 716 -27.43 22.37 21.50
CA ALA A 716 -26.31 21.46 21.27
C ALA A 716 -25.38 21.93 20.13
N LEU A 717 -25.87 22.76 19.20
CA LEU A 717 -25.04 23.48 18.24
C LEU A 717 -24.30 24.64 18.89
N ASP A 718 -24.95 25.46 19.71
CA ASP A 718 -24.27 26.57 20.41
C ASP A 718 -23.11 26.05 21.28
N ALA A 719 -23.31 24.96 22.01
CA ALA A 719 -22.24 24.28 22.75
C ALA A 719 -21.10 23.74 21.86
N LEU A 720 -21.41 23.26 20.64
CA LEU A 720 -20.40 22.82 19.66
C LEU A 720 -19.63 24.02 19.07
N LEU A 721 -20.30 25.15 18.83
CA LEU A 721 -19.66 26.41 18.40
C LEU A 721 -18.69 26.93 19.48
N ASP A 722 -19.09 26.92 20.75
CA ASP A 722 -18.23 27.31 21.88
C ASP A 722 -17.01 26.39 22.03
N THR A 723 -17.20 25.08 21.86
CA THR A 723 -16.10 24.10 21.85
C THR A 723 -15.04 24.43 20.78
N ILE A 724 -15.46 24.94 19.62
CA ILE A 724 -14.56 25.27 18.50
C ILE A 724 -13.93 26.66 18.68
N ARG A 725 -14.62 27.60 19.32
CA ARG A 725 -14.02 28.89 19.74
C ARG A 725 -12.84 28.68 20.70
N ALA A 726 -12.93 27.68 21.58
CA ALA A 726 -11.86 27.29 22.51
C ALA A 726 -10.70 26.50 21.86
N ASP A 727 -10.90 25.91 20.68
CA ASP A 727 -9.89 25.18 19.89
C ASP A 727 -8.95 26.14 19.10
N CYS A 728 -9.25 27.45 19.09
CA CYS A 728 -8.46 28.46 18.39
C CYS A 728 -7.16 28.80 19.17
N ALA A 729 -6.03 28.82 18.46
CA ALA A 729 -4.73 29.09 19.05
C ALA A 729 -4.60 30.50 19.65
N LEU A 730 -3.80 30.61 20.72
CA LEU A 730 -3.57 31.84 21.49
C LEU A 730 -3.18 33.02 20.58
N GLY A 731 -4.09 33.99 20.44
CA GLY A 731 -3.83 35.28 19.80
C GLY A 731 -4.64 35.62 18.54
N GLN A 732 -5.51 34.72 18.05
CA GLN A 732 -6.38 35.01 16.89
C GLN A 732 -7.88 34.82 17.23
N PRO A 733 -8.78 35.73 16.79
CA PRO A 733 -10.22 35.57 16.96
C PRO A 733 -10.80 34.55 15.98
N SER A 734 -11.69 33.67 16.45
CA SER A 734 -12.40 32.69 15.63
C SER A 734 -13.38 33.36 14.64
N GLU A 735 -13.49 32.82 13.43
CA GLU A 735 -14.53 33.22 12.45
C GLU A 735 -15.96 32.90 12.92
N LEU A 736 -16.10 32.08 13.97
CA LEU A 736 -17.38 31.77 14.62
C LEU A 736 -17.70 32.71 15.80
N LEU A 737 -16.89 33.72 16.07
CA LEU A 737 -17.13 34.66 17.17
C LEU A 737 -18.44 35.45 16.92
N GLY A 738 -19.33 35.49 17.92
CA GLY A 738 -20.64 36.14 17.83
C GLY A 738 -21.74 35.36 17.10
N ALA A 739 -21.44 34.19 16.53
CA ALA A 739 -22.44 33.32 15.87
C ALA A 739 -23.31 32.54 16.88
N THR A 740 -24.53 32.22 16.49
CA THR A 740 -25.42 31.30 17.23
C THR A 740 -26.08 30.31 16.28
N ALA A 741 -26.75 29.28 16.80
CA ALA A 741 -27.55 28.36 15.99
C ALA A 741 -28.54 29.11 15.06
N SER A 742 -29.15 30.19 15.57
CA SER A 742 -30.02 31.09 14.81
C SER A 742 -29.33 31.90 13.71
N SER A 743 -28.01 32.12 13.75
CA SER A 743 -27.28 32.80 12.66
C SER A 743 -27.27 32.00 11.36
N PHE A 744 -27.57 30.70 11.41
CA PHE A 744 -27.67 29.82 10.25
C PHE A 744 -29.08 29.77 9.63
N LEU A 745 -30.09 30.44 10.21
CA LEU A 745 -31.49 30.34 9.76
C LEU A 745 -31.92 31.63 9.05
N LEU A 746 -32.16 31.56 7.73
CA LEU A 746 -32.56 32.72 6.91
C LEU A 746 -34.08 32.91 6.85
N ARG A 747 -34.87 31.84 6.92
CA ARG A 747 -36.35 31.85 6.95
C ARG A 747 -36.98 32.63 5.77
N LYS A 748 -36.50 32.40 4.54
CA LYS A 748 -36.97 33.08 3.31
C LYS A 748 -37.59 32.12 2.30
N GLU A 749 -38.74 32.48 1.72
CA GLU A 749 -39.45 31.66 0.71
C GLU A 749 -38.66 31.42 -0.59
N ASP A 750 -37.75 32.34 -0.95
CA ASP A 750 -36.86 32.24 -2.13
C ASP A 750 -35.66 31.29 -1.90
N VAL A 751 -35.44 30.81 -0.66
CA VAL A 751 -34.26 30.03 -0.27
C VAL A 751 -34.67 28.70 0.36
N ASP A 752 -34.35 27.60 -0.32
CA ASP A 752 -34.54 26.26 0.23
C ASP A 752 -33.43 25.92 1.24
N GLU A 753 -33.73 25.99 2.52
CA GLU A 753 -32.81 25.64 3.61
C GLU A 753 -32.80 24.12 3.84
N ALA A 754 -31.61 23.53 3.99
CA ALA A 754 -31.45 22.12 4.37
C ALA A 754 -30.18 21.97 5.20
N HIS A 755 -30.31 21.68 6.48
CA HIS A 755 -29.17 21.55 7.40
C HIS A 755 -29.16 20.15 8.03
N PHE A 756 -27.97 19.72 8.44
CA PHE A 756 -27.70 18.34 8.81
C PHE A 756 -26.84 18.24 10.06
N VAL A 757 -27.08 17.20 10.86
CA VAL A 757 -26.33 16.92 12.09
C VAL A 757 -25.92 15.46 12.19
N VAL A 758 -24.80 15.24 12.87
CA VAL A 758 -24.45 13.95 13.47
C VAL A 758 -24.45 14.17 14.98
N ARG A 759 -25.35 13.49 15.69
CA ARG A 759 -25.52 13.61 17.14
C ARG A 759 -25.36 12.27 17.85
N ASN A 760 -25.07 12.33 19.14
CA ASN A 760 -25.25 11.18 20.04
C ASN A 760 -26.71 11.11 20.49
N SER A 761 -27.42 10.03 20.14
CA SER A 761 -28.83 9.84 20.48
C SER A 761 -29.11 9.75 22.00
N SER A 762 -28.11 9.40 22.80
CA SER A 762 -28.21 9.22 24.25
C SER A 762 -27.83 10.48 25.04
N THR A 763 -26.86 11.27 24.57
CA THR A 763 -26.41 12.50 25.27
C THR A 763 -26.88 13.80 24.62
N GLN A 764 -27.55 13.73 23.46
CA GLN A 764 -27.93 14.85 22.58
C GLN A 764 -26.78 15.77 22.11
N ALA A 765 -25.53 15.47 22.44
CA ALA A 765 -24.39 16.24 21.97
C ALA A 765 -24.22 16.11 20.45
N LEU A 766 -24.04 17.24 19.75
CA LEU A 766 -23.67 17.25 18.34
C LEU A 766 -22.17 16.96 18.18
N TYR A 767 -21.82 16.05 17.29
CA TYR A 767 -20.45 15.75 16.90
C TYR A 767 -20.06 16.41 15.57
N GLY A 768 -21.06 16.89 14.81
CA GLY A 768 -20.86 17.71 13.63
C GLY A 768 -22.17 18.29 13.10
N PHE A 769 -22.05 19.42 12.40
CA PHE A 769 -23.14 20.20 11.83
C PHE A 769 -22.78 20.64 10.41
N CYS A 770 -23.77 20.77 9.54
CA CYS A 770 -23.59 21.23 8.17
C CYS A 770 -24.79 22.07 7.70
N ALA A 771 -24.52 23.31 7.29
CA ALA A 771 -25.52 24.23 6.77
C ALA A 771 -25.47 24.30 5.24
N THR A 772 -26.60 24.03 4.59
CA THR A 772 -26.78 24.25 3.14
C THR A 772 -28.02 25.07 2.82
N TYR A 773 -27.92 25.83 1.74
CA TYR A 773 -29.00 26.66 1.18
C TYR A 773 -29.07 26.46 -0.33
N PHE A 774 -30.26 26.55 -0.93
CA PHE A 774 -30.44 26.59 -2.37
C PHE A 774 -31.23 27.84 -2.78
N PHE A 775 -30.57 28.75 -3.50
CA PHE A 775 -31.14 30.04 -3.90
C PHE A 775 -31.91 29.90 -5.22
N ARG A 776 -33.24 29.76 -5.14
CA ARG A 776 -34.12 29.45 -6.29
C ARG A 776 -34.00 30.48 -7.43
N SER A 777 -33.87 31.75 -7.05
CA SER A 777 -33.72 32.91 -7.95
C SER A 777 -32.54 32.82 -8.94
N THR A 778 -31.55 31.98 -8.63
CA THR A 778 -30.27 31.91 -9.37
C THR A 778 -29.85 30.48 -9.72
N GLY A 779 -30.24 29.48 -8.92
CA GLY A 779 -29.96 28.07 -9.16
C GLY A 779 -28.65 27.55 -8.57
N THR A 780 -28.17 28.14 -7.46
CA THR A 780 -26.93 27.70 -6.79
C THR A 780 -27.23 27.01 -5.47
N GLY A 781 -26.60 25.84 -5.27
CA GLY A 781 -26.51 25.16 -3.99
C GLY A 781 -25.26 25.60 -3.24
N VAL A 782 -25.44 26.10 -2.02
CA VAL A 782 -24.36 26.63 -1.19
C VAL A 782 -24.07 25.66 -0.05
N LEU A 783 -22.84 25.15 0.04
CA LEU A 783 -22.31 24.50 1.23
C LEU A 783 -21.66 25.59 2.09
N ALA A 784 -22.45 26.24 2.94
CA ALA A 784 -22.03 27.44 3.65
C ALA A 784 -21.15 27.15 4.87
N CYS A 785 -21.38 26.03 5.54
CA CYS A 785 -20.64 25.65 6.74
C CYS A 785 -20.60 24.13 6.89
N LEU A 786 -19.44 23.61 7.32
CA LEU A 786 -19.25 22.22 7.70
C LEU A 786 -18.35 22.18 8.95
N ILE A 787 -18.91 21.69 10.04
CA ILE A 787 -18.32 21.72 11.39
C ILE A 787 -18.26 20.29 11.94
N VAL A 788 -17.16 19.96 12.63
CA VAL A 788 -16.95 18.70 13.35
C VAL A 788 -16.22 18.99 14.67
N ASP A 789 -16.72 18.39 15.76
CA ASP A 789 -16.11 18.38 17.11
C ASP A 789 -14.60 18.08 17.01
N PRO A 790 -13.71 18.94 17.56
CA PRO A 790 -12.25 18.75 17.50
C PRO A 790 -11.79 17.35 17.93
N SER A 791 -12.38 16.80 18.98
CA SER A 791 -12.07 15.48 19.53
C SER A 791 -12.54 14.31 18.66
N ARG A 792 -13.38 14.57 17.65
CA ARG A 792 -14.02 13.57 16.77
C ARG A 792 -13.70 13.77 15.28
N ARG A 793 -12.78 14.69 14.97
CA ARG A 793 -12.13 14.78 13.66
C ARG A 793 -11.42 13.44 13.33
N LYS A 794 -11.14 13.20 12.05
CA LYS A 794 -10.69 11.91 11.48
C LYS A 794 -11.72 10.74 11.53
N LEU A 795 -12.83 10.80 12.28
CA LEU A 795 -13.83 9.72 12.36
C LEU A 795 -14.85 9.64 11.19
N SER A 796 -14.57 10.18 9.99
CA SER A 796 -15.50 10.22 8.83
C SER A 796 -16.83 10.99 9.00
N ILE A 797 -17.05 11.68 10.13
CA ILE A 797 -18.24 12.52 10.40
C ILE A 797 -18.44 13.59 9.30
N GLY A 798 -17.41 14.39 9.01
CA GLY A 798 -17.47 15.45 7.99
C GLY A 798 -17.70 14.93 6.57
N HIS A 799 -17.22 13.73 6.24
CA HIS A 799 -17.49 13.05 4.95
C HIS A 799 -18.98 12.67 4.86
N SER A 800 -19.53 12.11 5.94
CA SER A 800 -20.94 11.72 6.01
C SER A 800 -21.86 12.94 5.83
N LEU A 801 -21.57 14.03 6.56
CA LEU A 801 -22.28 15.32 6.44
C LEU A 801 -22.20 15.91 5.02
N HIS A 802 -20.99 16.04 4.46
CA HIS A 802 -20.80 16.55 3.08
C HIS A 802 -21.52 15.68 2.03
N SER A 803 -21.43 14.36 2.14
CA SER A 803 -22.11 13.43 1.21
C SER A 803 -23.64 13.55 1.27
N ARG A 804 -24.21 13.80 2.46
CA ARG A 804 -25.65 14.07 2.63
C ARG A 804 -26.05 15.44 2.08
N ALA A 805 -25.23 16.46 2.33
CA ALA A 805 -25.41 17.82 1.85
C ALA A 805 -25.44 17.89 0.31
N ILE A 806 -24.37 17.43 -0.36
CA ILE A 806 -24.28 17.44 -1.83
C ILE A 806 -25.41 16.63 -2.46
N ARG A 807 -25.75 15.44 -1.93
CA ARG A 807 -26.86 14.64 -2.45
C ARG A 807 -28.21 15.37 -2.36
N THR A 808 -28.46 16.09 -1.27
CA THR A 808 -29.73 16.83 -1.10
C THR A 808 -29.78 18.08 -1.96
N LEU A 809 -28.64 18.73 -2.22
CA LEU A 809 -28.54 19.84 -3.17
C LEU A 809 -28.72 19.36 -4.62
N LEU A 810 -28.09 18.27 -5.04
CA LEU A 810 -28.27 17.65 -6.38
C LEU A 810 -29.73 17.26 -6.67
N GLN A 811 -30.54 17.01 -5.63
CA GLN A 811 -31.96 16.67 -5.76
C GLN A 811 -32.88 17.90 -5.97
N ARG A 812 -32.36 19.13 -5.94
CA ARG A 812 -33.15 20.36 -6.18
C ARG A 812 -33.30 20.66 -7.68
N SER A 813 -34.54 20.85 -8.12
CA SER A 813 -34.85 21.26 -9.48
C SER A 813 -34.30 22.66 -9.77
N GLY A 814 -33.71 22.85 -10.96
CA GLY A 814 -33.08 24.11 -11.34
C GLY A 814 -31.66 24.32 -10.80
N MET A 815 -31.03 23.31 -10.19
CA MET A 815 -29.62 23.35 -9.81
C MET A 815 -28.70 23.53 -11.03
N LYS A 816 -27.82 24.54 -10.96
CA LYS A 816 -26.84 24.90 -12.00
C LYS A 816 -25.40 24.79 -11.51
N ARG A 817 -25.14 25.10 -10.24
CA ARG A 817 -23.78 25.11 -9.65
C ARG A 817 -23.75 25.00 -8.14
N PHE A 818 -22.55 24.69 -7.64
CA PHE A 818 -22.16 24.64 -6.25
C PHE A 818 -21.26 25.80 -5.87
N GLN A 819 -21.45 26.31 -4.66
CA GLN A 819 -20.58 27.30 -4.01
C GLN A 819 -20.18 26.81 -2.61
N LEU A 820 -18.92 27.02 -2.23
CA LEU A 820 -18.39 26.73 -0.91
C LEU A 820 -18.21 28.04 -0.13
N GLY A 821 -18.84 28.13 1.05
CA GLY A 821 -19.03 29.38 1.79
C GLY A 821 -20.21 30.21 1.26
N SER A 822 -20.76 31.12 2.08
CA SER A 822 -21.89 31.98 1.71
C SER A 822 -21.63 33.46 2.01
N ARG A 823 -22.23 34.34 1.20
CA ARG A 823 -22.35 35.78 1.47
C ARG A 823 -23.56 36.09 2.38
N LEU A 824 -24.52 35.18 2.50
CA LEU A 824 -25.68 35.27 3.40
C LEU A 824 -26.10 33.85 3.84
N PRO A 825 -26.04 33.49 5.14
CA PRO A 825 -25.43 34.26 6.23
C PRO A 825 -23.90 34.38 6.04
N GLY A 826 -23.36 35.55 6.37
CA GLY A 826 -21.93 35.87 6.22
C GLY A 826 -21.11 35.34 7.38
N ILE A 827 -20.93 34.01 7.43
CA ILE A 827 -20.20 33.30 8.49
C ILE A 827 -18.85 32.82 7.94
N TYR A 828 -18.88 31.81 7.06
CA TYR A 828 -17.72 31.40 6.26
C TYR A 828 -17.93 31.86 4.82
N LEU A 829 -17.08 32.76 4.33
CA LEU A 829 -17.11 33.23 2.94
C LEU A 829 -16.48 32.22 1.96
N GLY A 830 -15.77 31.21 2.48
CA GLY A 830 -15.03 30.19 1.74
C GLY A 830 -14.18 29.35 2.69
N ILE A 831 -13.13 28.70 2.17
CA ILE A 831 -12.13 27.97 3.00
C ILE A 831 -11.25 28.99 3.74
N PRO A 832 -11.14 28.99 5.08
CA PRO A 832 -10.26 29.92 5.81
C PRO A 832 -8.79 29.82 5.39
N THR A 833 -8.11 30.97 5.25
CA THR A 833 -6.72 31.03 4.76
C THR A 833 -5.68 31.38 5.82
N VAL A 834 -6.10 31.84 7.00
CA VAL A 834 -5.24 32.46 8.03
C VAL A 834 -4.16 31.51 8.57
N ASN A 835 -4.49 30.23 8.77
CA ASN A 835 -3.54 29.19 9.14
C ASN A 835 -3.07 28.42 7.88
N PRO A 836 -1.79 28.53 7.45
CA PRO A 836 -1.32 27.89 6.21
C PRO A 836 -1.41 26.35 6.21
N VAL A 837 -1.17 25.71 7.37
CA VAL A 837 -1.20 24.25 7.53
C VAL A 837 -2.65 23.75 7.42
N GLU A 838 -3.57 24.44 8.09
CA GLU A 838 -4.99 24.11 8.01
C GLU A 838 -5.58 24.44 6.63
N ARG A 839 -5.23 25.57 6.01
CA ARG A 839 -5.60 25.90 4.63
C ARG A 839 -5.18 24.79 3.67
N LYS A 840 -3.93 24.30 3.74
CA LYS A 840 -3.45 23.17 2.91
C LYS A 840 -4.27 21.89 3.18
N ARG A 841 -4.53 21.58 4.45
CA ARG A 841 -5.37 20.44 4.88
C ARG A 841 -6.79 20.51 4.32
N LEU A 842 -7.46 21.65 4.46
CA LEU A 842 -8.85 21.86 4.03
C LEU A 842 -8.96 21.91 2.50
N ARG A 843 -8.06 22.61 1.80
CA ARG A 843 -8.00 22.60 0.33
C ARG A 843 -7.86 21.19 -0.22
N GLN A 844 -6.97 20.36 0.35
CA GLN A 844 -6.82 18.96 -0.07
C GLN A 844 -8.06 18.13 0.28
N TRP A 845 -8.67 18.34 1.45
CA TRP A 845 -9.87 17.61 1.84
C TRP A 845 -11.05 17.91 0.91
N PHE A 846 -11.32 19.18 0.61
CA PHE A 846 -12.37 19.56 -0.34
C PHE A 846 -12.06 19.11 -1.77
N ALA A 847 -10.80 19.17 -2.23
CA ALA A 847 -10.40 18.62 -3.53
C ALA A 847 -10.66 17.11 -3.64
N ASN A 848 -10.32 16.35 -2.60
CA ASN A 848 -10.61 14.91 -2.51
C ASN A 848 -12.12 14.59 -2.47
N MET A 849 -12.97 15.60 -2.22
CA MET A 849 -14.44 15.51 -2.23
C MET A 849 -15.07 16.11 -3.50
N GLY A 850 -14.27 16.40 -4.54
CA GLY A 850 -14.74 16.85 -5.87
C GLY A 850 -14.71 18.37 -6.11
N TRP A 851 -14.35 19.20 -5.12
CA TRP A 851 -14.30 20.65 -5.31
C TRP A 851 -13.06 21.09 -6.08
N ASN A 852 -13.24 21.88 -7.15
CA ASN A 852 -12.13 22.45 -7.91
C ASN A 852 -11.48 23.64 -7.18
N THR A 853 -10.67 23.34 -6.16
CA THR A 853 -9.96 24.37 -5.38
C THR A 853 -8.87 25.09 -6.17
N ALA A 854 -8.48 24.63 -7.36
CA ALA A 854 -7.52 25.33 -8.22
C ALA A 854 -8.07 26.63 -8.82
N LEU A 855 -9.40 26.77 -8.92
CA LEU A 855 -10.09 27.98 -9.38
C LEU A 855 -10.67 28.83 -8.22
N SER A 856 -10.13 28.67 -7.00
CA SER A 856 -10.56 29.41 -5.82
C SER A 856 -10.21 30.90 -5.91
N ARG A 857 -11.12 31.78 -5.46
CA ARG A 857 -10.91 33.24 -5.43
C ARG A 857 -10.68 33.76 -4.01
N PRO A 858 -9.76 34.71 -3.79
CA PRO A 858 -9.54 35.31 -2.47
C PRO A 858 -10.71 36.23 -2.12
N VAL A 859 -11.28 36.07 -0.92
CA VAL A 859 -12.32 36.95 -0.36
C VAL A 859 -12.03 37.20 1.12
N CYS A 860 -12.25 38.40 1.61
CA CYS A 860 -11.96 38.76 3.00
C CYS A 860 -13.07 39.62 3.62
N SER A 861 -13.12 39.66 4.95
CA SER A 861 -13.82 40.69 5.70
C SER A 861 -12.80 41.68 6.27
N VAL A 862 -13.19 42.95 6.39
CA VAL A 862 -12.28 44.02 6.83
C VAL A 862 -12.93 44.91 7.88
N ILE A 863 -12.13 45.51 8.76
CA ILE A 863 -12.60 46.37 9.84
C ILE A 863 -11.84 47.69 9.89
N LEU A 864 -12.57 48.79 10.05
CA LEU A 864 -12.05 50.11 10.36
C LEU A 864 -12.39 50.45 11.82
N ARG A 865 -11.38 50.61 12.67
CA ARG A 865 -11.54 50.85 14.12
C ARG A 865 -11.34 52.34 14.46
N ASN A 866 -11.75 52.75 15.66
CA ASN A 866 -11.56 54.08 16.23
C ASN A 866 -12.18 55.22 15.39
N LEU A 867 -13.45 55.05 15.02
CA LEU A 867 -14.20 56.05 14.23
C LEU A 867 -14.35 57.40 14.95
N SER A 868 -14.18 57.47 16.26
CA SER A 868 -14.15 58.73 17.01
C SER A 868 -12.98 59.64 16.60
N THR A 869 -11.82 59.07 16.24
CA THR A 869 -10.60 59.81 15.88
C THR A 869 -10.24 59.74 14.39
N TRP A 870 -10.83 58.83 13.61
CA TRP A 870 -10.56 58.72 12.17
C TRP A 870 -10.97 59.96 11.38
N VAL A 871 -10.08 60.41 10.50
CA VAL A 871 -10.26 61.48 9.52
C VAL A 871 -10.05 60.88 8.12
N PRO A 872 -10.83 61.23 7.09
CA PRO A 872 -10.62 60.72 5.74
C PRO A 872 -9.24 61.14 5.20
N PRO A 873 -8.59 60.32 4.34
CA PRO A 873 -7.32 60.65 3.72
C PRO A 873 -7.30 62.03 3.04
N GLU A 874 -6.14 62.68 3.05
CA GLU A 874 -5.95 63.96 2.36
C GLU A 874 -6.20 63.83 0.85
N GLY A 875 -6.66 64.91 0.23
CA GLY A 875 -7.08 64.92 -1.18
C GLY A 875 -8.44 64.27 -1.44
N LEU A 876 -8.75 63.11 -0.83
CA LEU A 876 -9.93 62.30 -1.16
C LEU A 876 -11.26 63.08 -1.15
N THR A 877 -11.47 63.95 -0.14
CA THR A 877 -12.70 64.76 -0.07
C THR A 877 -12.79 65.82 -1.17
N LYS A 878 -11.65 66.28 -1.73
CA LYS A 878 -11.61 67.18 -2.89
C LYS A 878 -11.89 66.41 -4.18
N THR A 879 -11.28 65.24 -4.38
CA THR A 879 -11.52 64.37 -5.55
C THR A 879 -13.00 64.00 -5.68
N LEU A 880 -13.65 63.68 -4.56
CA LEU A 880 -15.08 63.39 -4.48
C LEU A 880 -16.00 64.62 -4.64
N GLN A 881 -15.45 65.84 -4.56
CA GLN A 881 -16.17 67.09 -4.86
C GLN A 881 -16.01 67.53 -6.32
N SER A 882 -14.96 67.08 -7.01
CA SER A 882 -14.77 67.30 -8.46
C SER A 882 -15.47 66.27 -9.35
N ALA A 883 -15.94 65.15 -8.79
CA ALA A 883 -16.66 64.11 -9.54
C ALA A 883 -18.14 64.47 -9.74
N GLU A 884 -18.68 64.27 -10.95
CA GLU A 884 -20.10 64.45 -11.27
C GLU A 884 -20.98 63.31 -10.72
N VAL A 885 -21.00 63.13 -9.39
CA VAL A 885 -21.75 62.08 -8.71
C VAL A 885 -22.51 62.64 -7.51
N THR A 886 -23.84 62.52 -7.53
CA THR A 886 -24.68 62.78 -6.35
C THR A 886 -24.94 61.49 -5.59
N TYR A 887 -24.98 61.59 -4.27
CA TYR A 887 -25.20 60.44 -3.39
C TYR A 887 -26.41 60.67 -2.49
N ASP A 888 -27.31 59.69 -2.41
CA ASP A 888 -28.47 59.71 -1.51
C ASP A 888 -28.58 58.44 -0.66
N LEU A 889 -28.99 58.59 0.60
CA LEU A 889 -29.36 57.49 1.49
C LEU A 889 -30.88 57.32 1.43
N VAL A 890 -31.33 56.12 1.06
CA VAL A 890 -32.74 55.80 0.88
C VAL A 890 -33.18 54.61 1.72
N TYR A 891 -34.48 54.57 1.99
CA TYR A 891 -35.19 53.61 2.82
C TYR A 891 -36.57 53.35 2.20
N GLY A 892 -37.15 52.16 2.42
CA GLY A 892 -38.50 51.85 1.97
C GLY A 892 -38.60 51.30 0.54
N TRP A 893 -39.75 50.70 0.24
CA TRP A 893 -39.99 49.94 -0.99
C TRP A 893 -40.19 50.79 -2.24
N ASP A 894 -40.45 52.09 -2.12
CA ASP A 894 -40.65 53.00 -3.27
C ASP A 894 -39.41 53.09 -4.18
N PHE A 895 -38.22 52.90 -3.59
CA PHE A 895 -36.95 52.86 -4.33
C PHE A 895 -36.59 51.47 -4.86
N ALA A 896 -37.34 50.42 -4.49
CA ALA A 896 -37.02 49.04 -4.80
C ALA A 896 -36.92 48.73 -6.31
N PRO A 897 -37.79 49.24 -7.21
CA PRO A 897 -37.71 48.88 -8.63
C PRO A 897 -36.36 49.25 -9.25
N VAL A 898 -35.89 50.48 -9.04
CA VAL A 898 -34.64 50.99 -9.63
C VAL A 898 -33.42 50.31 -9.01
N ILE A 899 -33.44 50.06 -7.70
CA ILE A 899 -32.34 49.41 -6.99
C ILE A 899 -32.26 47.93 -7.38
N LEU A 900 -33.37 47.20 -7.34
CA LEU A 900 -33.36 45.76 -7.60
C LEU A 900 -33.04 45.44 -9.07
N ASP A 901 -33.33 46.35 -10.02
CA ASP A 901 -32.92 46.19 -11.42
C ASP A 901 -31.41 46.46 -11.64
N HIS A 902 -30.85 47.50 -10.98
CA HIS A 902 -29.38 47.72 -10.92
C HIS A 902 -28.66 46.51 -10.31
N ILE A 903 -29.18 45.98 -9.21
CA ILE A 903 -28.65 44.79 -8.53
C ILE A 903 -28.79 43.54 -9.40
N LYS A 904 -29.93 43.33 -10.07
CA LYS A 904 -30.14 42.20 -11.01
C LYS A 904 -29.19 42.27 -12.21
N THR A 905 -28.79 43.46 -12.64
CA THR A 905 -27.93 43.69 -13.80
C THR A 905 -26.43 43.59 -13.47
N TYR A 906 -25.97 44.13 -12.33
CA TYR A 906 -24.54 44.28 -12.02
C TYR A 906 -24.05 43.55 -10.75
N ALA A 907 -24.95 43.07 -9.89
CA ALA A 907 -24.53 42.43 -8.64
C ALA A 907 -24.14 40.96 -8.82
N ARG A 908 -23.45 40.44 -7.80
CA ARG A 908 -23.16 39.01 -7.69
C ARG A 908 -24.26 38.25 -6.93
N GLN A 909 -24.13 36.94 -6.95
CA GLN A 909 -25.01 35.99 -6.27
C GLN A 909 -25.21 36.32 -4.78
N GLY A 910 -26.44 36.13 -4.28
CA GLY A 910 -26.83 36.36 -2.89
C GLY A 910 -27.09 37.83 -2.51
N VAL A 911 -26.50 38.78 -3.25
CA VAL A 911 -26.59 40.23 -2.95
C VAL A 911 -28.04 40.75 -2.96
N ALA A 912 -28.88 40.28 -3.88
CA ALA A 912 -30.27 40.73 -3.99
C ALA A 912 -31.06 40.54 -2.68
N ASP A 913 -30.79 39.48 -1.93
CA ASP A 913 -31.45 39.19 -0.66
C ASP A 913 -30.97 40.02 0.52
N ILE A 914 -29.78 40.61 0.42
CA ILE A 914 -29.25 41.59 1.36
C ILE A 914 -29.91 42.96 1.08
N TYR A 915 -30.02 43.35 -0.20
CA TYR A 915 -30.70 44.60 -0.59
C TYR A 915 -32.20 44.59 -0.28
N ARG A 916 -32.90 43.45 -0.44
CA ARG A 916 -34.29 43.29 0.01
C ARG A 916 -34.46 43.53 1.51
N MET A 917 -33.54 43.01 2.34
CA MET A 917 -33.55 43.27 3.79
C MET A 917 -33.26 44.75 4.11
N ALA A 918 -32.41 45.41 3.33
CA ALA A 918 -32.10 46.83 3.51
C ALA A 918 -33.24 47.77 3.12
N LEU A 919 -34.02 47.44 2.07
CA LEU A 919 -35.22 48.19 1.68
C LEU A 919 -36.28 48.21 2.80
N GLY A 920 -36.52 47.06 3.44
CA GLY A 920 -37.48 46.92 4.54
C GLY A 920 -36.95 47.25 5.95
N GLY A 921 -35.64 47.39 6.14
CA GLY A 921 -35.01 47.42 7.46
C GLY A 921 -34.88 48.79 8.14
N ALA A 922 -35.62 49.80 7.70
CA ALA A 922 -35.54 51.16 8.21
C ALA A 922 -35.93 51.26 9.70
N PRO A 923 -35.27 52.12 10.52
CA PRO A 923 -34.12 52.97 10.20
C PRO A 923 -32.75 52.26 10.38
N ASN A 924 -32.74 51.02 10.86
CA ASN A 924 -31.53 50.28 11.28
C ASN A 924 -30.70 49.70 10.12
N CYS A 925 -31.30 49.58 8.93
CA CYS A 925 -30.67 49.20 7.68
C CYS A 925 -31.17 50.13 6.57
N GLY A 926 -30.32 50.46 5.61
CA GLY A 926 -30.64 51.37 4.51
C GLY A 926 -29.60 51.29 3.39
N ILE A 927 -29.85 52.00 2.28
CA ILE A 927 -29.05 51.89 1.06
C ILE A 927 -28.53 53.27 0.66
N ILE A 928 -27.22 53.42 0.57
CA ILE A 928 -26.61 54.60 -0.05
C ILE A 928 -26.45 54.30 -1.54
N ARG A 929 -26.82 55.25 -2.39
CA ARG A 929 -26.72 55.16 -3.85
C ARG A 929 -25.82 56.26 -4.38
N ALA A 930 -25.18 55.99 -5.51
CA ALA A 930 -24.45 56.94 -6.33
C ALA A 930 -25.20 57.11 -7.66
N LYS A 931 -25.43 58.36 -8.07
CA LYS A 931 -26.20 58.71 -9.27
C LYS A 931 -25.47 59.80 -10.06
N ARG A 932 -25.60 59.79 -11.38
CA ARG A 932 -25.15 60.91 -12.22
C ARG A 932 -26.17 62.07 -12.14
N PRO A 933 -25.75 63.34 -11.94
CA PRO A 933 -26.66 64.48 -11.80
C PRO A 933 -27.51 64.79 -13.05
N SER A 934 -27.03 64.46 -14.25
CA SER A 934 -27.62 64.90 -15.53
C SER A 934 -28.79 64.05 -16.03
N ASP A 935 -28.75 62.73 -15.80
CA ASP A 935 -29.78 61.76 -16.22
C ASP A 935 -30.42 60.99 -15.05
N GLY A 936 -29.88 61.13 -13.83
CA GLY A 936 -30.32 60.40 -12.65
C GLY A 936 -29.94 58.91 -12.63
N ALA A 937 -29.15 58.43 -13.60
CA ALA A 937 -28.80 57.03 -13.75
C ALA A 937 -27.99 56.51 -12.54
N MET A 938 -28.25 55.27 -12.13
CA MET A 938 -27.56 54.64 -11.01
C MET A 938 -26.16 54.21 -11.41
N LEU A 939 -25.16 54.84 -10.79
CA LEU A 939 -23.75 54.50 -10.98
C LEU A 939 -23.32 53.42 -9.98
N GLY A 940 -23.91 53.39 -8.78
CA GLY A 940 -23.67 52.34 -7.81
C GLY A 940 -24.54 52.40 -6.57
N SER A 941 -24.41 51.40 -5.71
CA SER A 941 -25.10 51.32 -4.42
C SER A 941 -24.28 50.54 -3.39
N ILE A 942 -24.56 50.75 -2.10
CA ILE A 942 -24.00 49.99 -0.98
C ILE A 942 -25.01 49.90 0.16
N VAL A 943 -25.05 48.77 0.87
CA VAL A 943 -25.92 48.57 2.05
C VAL A 943 -25.19 49.02 3.31
N ILE A 944 -25.88 49.76 4.18
CA ILE A 944 -25.42 50.10 5.53
C ILE A 944 -26.39 49.55 6.58
N TYR A 945 -25.87 49.09 7.71
CA TYR A 945 -26.67 48.47 8.76
C TYR A 945 -26.03 48.60 10.15
N ASN A 946 -26.83 48.39 11.20
CA ASN A 946 -26.37 48.34 12.59
C ASN A 946 -26.75 47.00 13.26
N GLU A 947 -26.25 46.78 14.47
CA GLU A 947 -26.51 45.59 15.32
C GLU A 947 -28.01 45.28 15.55
N ARG A 948 -28.90 46.26 15.38
CA ARG A 948 -30.36 46.16 15.58
C ARG A 948 -31.14 45.93 14.28
N SER A 949 -30.45 45.65 13.17
CA SER A 949 -31.06 45.25 11.91
C SER A 949 -31.25 43.73 11.83
N ALA A 950 -32.28 43.26 11.12
CA ALA A 950 -32.44 41.84 10.83
C ALA A 950 -31.23 41.25 10.07
N LEU A 951 -30.54 42.07 9.28
CA LEU A 951 -29.31 41.65 8.59
C LEU A 951 -28.17 41.29 9.56
N ALA A 952 -28.10 41.92 10.73
CA ALA A 952 -27.07 41.63 11.74
C ALA A 952 -27.22 40.25 12.40
N GLU A 953 -28.39 39.60 12.32
CA GLU A 953 -28.59 38.24 12.86
C GLU A 953 -27.83 37.19 12.05
N HIS A 954 -27.76 37.40 10.73
CA HIS A 954 -27.07 36.56 9.74
C HIS A 954 -25.62 37.02 9.49
N MET A 955 -25.14 38.05 10.20
CA MET A 955 -23.83 38.68 10.03
C MET A 955 -23.12 38.77 11.40
N PRO A 956 -22.74 37.64 12.01
CA PRO A 956 -22.28 37.58 13.41
C PRO A 956 -21.01 38.38 13.70
N MET A 957 -20.25 38.75 12.66
CA MET A 957 -19.09 39.63 12.73
C MET A 957 -19.37 40.99 13.42
N LEU A 958 -20.62 41.49 13.37
CA LEU A 958 -21.01 42.71 14.11
C LEU A 958 -21.14 42.45 15.62
N ARG A 959 -21.48 41.23 16.03
CA ARG A 959 -21.62 40.82 17.44
C ARG A 959 -20.30 40.37 18.06
N ALA A 960 -19.26 40.18 17.24
CA ALA A 960 -17.95 39.69 17.66
C ALA A 960 -17.11 40.72 18.45
N THR A 961 -17.48 42.00 18.44
CA THR A 961 -16.71 43.12 19.01
C THR A 961 -17.38 43.73 20.24
N GLN A 962 -16.59 43.97 21.31
CA GLN A 962 -17.04 44.61 22.56
C GLN A 962 -17.34 46.12 22.47
N ALA A 963 -17.49 46.66 21.27
CA ALA A 963 -17.77 48.08 21.01
C ALA A 963 -18.87 48.18 19.95
N SER A 964 -19.61 49.29 19.90
CA SER A 964 -20.67 49.42 18.89
C SER A 964 -20.11 49.52 17.47
N VAL A 965 -20.70 48.75 16.56
CA VAL A 965 -20.24 48.56 15.17
C VAL A 965 -21.39 48.72 14.17
N GLY A 966 -21.12 49.47 13.10
CA GLY A 966 -21.94 49.43 11.90
C GLY A 966 -21.38 48.48 10.85
N GLY A 967 -22.27 47.82 10.13
CA GLY A 967 -21.94 47.00 8.97
C GLY A 967 -22.06 47.78 7.67
N ILE A 968 -21.15 47.50 6.75
CA ILE A 968 -21.25 47.82 5.32
C ILE A 968 -21.34 46.48 4.59
N SER A 969 -22.27 46.36 3.63
CA SER A 969 -22.38 45.16 2.80
C SER A 969 -22.55 45.46 1.32
N SER A 970 -22.03 44.54 0.51
CA SER A 970 -22.40 44.33 -0.89
C SER A 970 -22.41 45.61 -1.75
N PRO A 971 -21.26 46.30 -1.93
CA PRO A 971 -21.12 47.36 -2.92
C PRO A 971 -21.37 46.80 -4.33
N VAL A 972 -22.19 47.51 -5.12
CA VAL A 972 -22.50 47.15 -6.52
C VAL A 972 -22.44 48.39 -7.39
N ILE A 973 -21.50 48.42 -8.33
CA ILE A 973 -21.16 49.57 -9.16
C ILE A 973 -21.30 49.17 -10.63
N SER A 974 -21.85 50.06 -11.45
CA SER A 974 -21.94 49.84 -12.90
C SER A 974 -20.55 49.98 -13.54
N PRO A 975 -20.14 49.05 -14.42
CA PRO A 975 -18.85 49.13 -15.12
C PRO A 975 -18.82 50.19 -16.24
N CYS A 976 -19.95 50.84 -16.53
CA CYS A 976 -20.12 51.74 -17.68
C CYS A 976 -19.81 53.22 -17.36
N GLY A 977 -18.80 53.49 -16.52
CA GLY A 977 -18.41 54.83 -16.11
C GLY A 977 -16.92 54.96 -15.90
N GLU A 978 -16.39 56.14 -16.23
CA GLU A 978 -15.05 56.55 -15.81
C GLU A 978 -15.02 56.66 -14.28
N ASP A 979 -13.89 56.27 -13.65
CA ASP A 979 -13.68 56.26 -12.20
C ASP A 979 -14.61 55.35 -11.34
N TYR A 980 -14.62 54.04 -11.63
CA TYR A 980 -15.13 53.00 -10.71
C TYR A 980 -14.60 53.15 -9.26
N SER A 981 -13.31 53.49 -9.12
CA SER A 981 -12.62 53.75 -7.85
C SER A 981 -13.23 54.93 -7.07
N THR A 982 -13.47 56.05 -7.73
CA THR A 982 -14.03 57.27 -7.09
C THR A 982 -15.47 57.04 -6.64
N VAL A 983 -16.29 56.31 -7.42
CA VAL A 983 -17.65 55.92 -6.99
C VAL A 983 -17.60 55.00 -5.76
N MET A 984 -16.71 54.00 -5.75
CA MET A 984 -16.52 53.07 -4.63
C MET A 984 -16.08 53.81 -3.35
N GLN A 985 -15.07 54.66 -3.44
CA GLN A 985 -14.57 55.46 -2.32
C GLN A 985 -15.63 56.44 -1.80
N GLY A 986 -16.45 57.04 -2.67
CA GLY A 986 -17.55 57.92 -2.28
C GLY A 986 -18.65 57.21 -1.50
N LEU A 987 -19.09 56.04 -1.99
CA LEU A 987 -20.06 55.18 -1.30
C LEU A 987 -19.56 54.79 0.11
N ILE A 988 -18.31 54.34 0.22
CA ILE A 988 -17.69 53.94 1.49
C ILE A 988 -17.52 55.13 2.44
N LEU A 989 -17.05 56.28 1.96
CA LEU A 989 -16.86 57.48 2.79
C LEU A 989 -18.18 57.96 3.40
N LEU A 990 -19.27 57.89 2.64
CA LEU A 990 -20.61 58.25 3.13
C LEU A 990 -21.18 57.19 4.08
N ALA A 991 -20.93 55.91 3.83
CA ALA A 991 -21.28 54.84 4.76
C ALA A 991 -20.58 55.01 6.12
N ILE A 992 -19.26 55.26 6.13
CA ILE A 992 -18.48 55.57 7.34
C ILE A 992 -19.04 56.80 8.07
N LYS A 993 -19.33 57.89 7.34
CA LYS A 993 -19.92 59.12 7.90
C LYS A 993 -21.30 58.87 8.50
N GLN A 994 -22.15 58.06 7.88
CA GLN A 994 -23.50 57.77 8.37
C GLN A 994 -23.47 56.82 9.58
N ILE A 995 -22.63 55.77 9.54
CA ILE A 995 -22.43 54.85 10.68
C ILE A 995 -21.88 55.60 11.90
N ARG A 996 -20.98 56.58 11.70
CA ARG A 996 -20.49 57.46 12.78
C ARG A 996 -21.60 58.31 13.42
N LYS A 997 -22.60 58.78 12.64
CA LYS A 997 -23.77 59.49 13.22
C LYS A 997 -24.65 58.58 14.09
N LEU A 998 -24.55 57.25 13.92
CA LEU A 998 -25.22 56.26 14.75
C LEU A 998 -24.38 55.85 15.98
N SER A 999 -23.34 56.63 16.32
CA SER A 999 -22.46 56.45 17.49
C SER A 999 -21.65 55.14 17.53
N ALA A 1000 -21.48 54.46 16.41
CA ALA A 1000 -20.57 53.32 16.29
C ALA A 1000 -19.09 53.76 16.35
N ASN A 1001 -18.23 52.95 16.97
CA ASN A 1001 -16.79 53.19 17.07
C ASN A 1001 -15.95 52.34 16.10
N ALA A 1002 -16.54 51.36 15.42
CA ALA A 1002 -15.93 50.67 14.28
C ALA A 1002 -16.93 50.41 13.14
N VAL A 1003 -16.40 50.18 11.95
CA VAL A 1003 -17.14 49.71 10.76
C VAL A 1003 -16.56 48.38 10.33
N VAL A 1004 -17.40 47.37 10.16
CA VAL A 1004 -17.03 46.12 9.46
C VAL A 1004 -17.59 46.17 8.05
N MET A 1005 -16.79 45.81 7.06
CA MET A 1005 -17.26 45.47 5.71
C MET A 1005 -17.28 43.95 5.60
N ASP A 1006 -18.46 43.39 5.39
CA ASP A 1006 -18.73 41.95 5.55
C ASP A 1006 -17.96 41.09 4.55
N CYS A 1007 -17.87 41.53 3.29
CA CYS A 1007 -17.16 40.82 2.25
C CYS A 1007 -16.59 41.74 1.16
N VAL A 1008 -15.29 41.57 0.91
CA VAL A 1008 -14.47 42.25 -0.09
C VAL A 1008 -13.75 41.18 -0.91
N ASP A 1009 -13.58 41.40 -2.22
CA ASP A 1009 -12.77 40.51 -3.05
C ASP A 1009 -11.28 40.88 -2.96
N GLY A 1010 -10.41 39.87 -2.84
CA GLY A 1010 -8.97 40.07 -2.65
C GLY A 1010 -8.22 40.54 -3.91
N ASP A 1011 -8.85 40.48 -5.09
CA ASP A 1011 -8.26 40.86 -6.36
C ASP A 1011 -8.14 42.41 -6.48
N GLY A 1012 -7.10 42.98 -5.86
CA GLY A 1012 -6.69 44.39 -5.96
C GLY A 1012 -7.57 45.42 -5.23
N ASN A 1013 -8.76 45.05 -4.75
CA ASN A 1013 -9.63 45.99 -4.03
C ASN A 1013 -9.18 46.25 -2.58
N PHE A 1014 -8.46 45.32 -1.94
CA PHE A 1014 -8.01 45.49 -0.55
C PHE A 1014 -7.04 46.67 -0.38
N ASP A 1015 -6.12 46.88 -1.32
CA ASP A 1015 -5.13 47.97 -1.24
C ASP A 1015 -5.79 49.36 -1.28
N ASN A 1016 -6.89 49.49 -2.03
CA ASN A 1016 -7.71 50.70 -2.02
C ASN A 1016 -8.39 50.93 -0.66
N LEU A 1017 -8.75 49.87 0.08
CA LEU A 1017 -9.36 49.99 1.41
C LEU A 1017 -8.32 50.21 2.53
N SER A 1018 -7.10 49.69 2.38
CA SER A 1018 -6.03 49.89 3.36
C SER A 1018 -5.59 51.35 3.43
N THR A 1019 -5.56 52.07 2.30
CA THR A 1019 -5.35 53.54 2.28
C THR A 1019 -6.44 54.34 3.00
N VAL A 1020 -7.66 53.78 3.10
CA VAL A 1020 -8.80 54.34 3.86
C VAL A 1020 -8.73 53.96 5.35
N GLY A 1021 -7.77 53.10 5.74
CA GLY A 1021 -7.50 52.69 7.12
C GLY A 1021 -8.17 51.37 7.55
N PHE A 1022 -8.76 50.61 6.62
CA PHE A 1022 -9.28 49.28 6.94
C PHE A 1022 -8.13 48.27 7.14
N THR A 1023 -8.26 47.41 8.14
CA THR A 1023 -7.41 46.23 8.32
C THR A 1023 -8.18 44.95 8.00
N MET A 1024 -7.48 43.91 7.56
CA MET A 1024 -8.07 42.59 7.33
C MET A 1024 -8.52 41.98 8.66
N LEU A 1025 -9.74 41.42 8.70
CA LEU A 1025 -10.32 40.78 9.87
C LEU A 1025 -10.26 39.24 9.72
N HIS A 1026 -10.86 38.70 8.65
CA HIS A 1026 -10.75 37.29 8.27
C HIS A 1026 -10.55 37.16 6.75
N SER A 1027 -9.98 36.04 6.30
CA SER A 1027 -9.66 35.80 4.89
C SER A 1027 -9.94 34.36 4.49
N PHE A 1028 -10.48 34.18 3.29
CA PHE A 1028 -11.05 32.93 2.81
C PHE A 1028 -10.80 32.74 1.30
N GLU A 1029 -10.96 31.50 0.85
CA GLU A 1029 -10.96 31.09 -0.55
C GLU A 1029 -12.37 30.61 -0.95
N GLU A 1030 -13.10 31.44 -1.69
CA GLU A 1030 -14.40 31.10 -2.27
C GLU A 1030 -14.20 30.10 -3.42
N VAL A 1031 -14.91 28.97 -3.40
CA VAL A 1031 -14.81 27.92 -4.43
C VAL A 1031 -16.16 27.71 -5.10
N ASN A 1032 -16.19 27.80 -6.43
CA ASN A 1032 -17.38 27.64 -7.25
C ASN A 1032 -17.17 26.49 -8.25
N CYS A 1033 -18.18 25.65 -8.47
CA CYS A 1033 -18.13 24.50 -9.38
C CYS A 1033 -19.47 24.31 -10.09
N ASP A 1034 -19.49 24.17 -11.42
CA ASP A 1034 -20.76 23.96 -12.15
C ASP A 1034 -21.28 22.51 -11.99
N ALA A 1035 -22.60 22.36 -11.88
CA ALA A 1035 -23.22 21.09 -11.46
C ALA A 1035 -23.10 19.98 -12.52
N ALA A 1036 -22.95 20.34 -13.80
CA ALA A 1036 -22.69 19.38 -14.87
C ALA A 1036 -21.35 18.65 -14.65
N THR A 1037 -20.29 19.39 -14.31
CA THR A 1037 -18.97 18.84 -13.98
C THR A 1037 -19.04 17.91 -12.76
N TRP A 1038 -19.78 18.32 -11.73
CA TRP A 1038 -19.99 17.50 -10.53
C TRP A 1038 -20.71 16.18 -10.84
N THR A 1039 -21.64 16.20 -11.80
CA THR A 1039 -22.40 15.01 -12.20
C THR A 1039 -21.55 14.03 -13.01
N MET A 1040 -20.67 14.53 -13.88
CA MET A 1040 -19.73 13.69 -14.65
C MET A 1040 -18.63 13.03 -13.79
N MET A 1041 -18.31 13.57 -12.62
CA MET A 1041 -17.32 13.00 -11.70
C MET A 1041 -17.87 11.87 -10.79
N HIS A 1042 -19.18 11.58 -10.87
CA HIS A 1042 -19.88 10.62 -10.02
C HIS A 1042 -20.84 9.69 -10.79
N ALA A 1043 -20.72 9.65 -12.12
CA ALA A 1043 -21.36 8.68 -13.01
C ALA A 1043 -20.36 7.61 -13.44
#